data_AF-A0A2E9YD49-F1
#
_entry.id   AF-A0A2E9YD49-F1
#
_cell.length_a   1.000
_cell.length_b   1.000
_cell.length_c   1.000
_cell.angle_alpha   90.00
_cell.angle_beta   90.00
_cell.angle_gamma   90.00
#
_symmetry.space_group_name_H-M   'P 1'
#
loop_
_entity.id
_entity.type
_entity.pdbx_description
1 polymer ?
#
loop_
_entity_poly.entity_id
_entity_poly.type
_entity_poly.pdbx_seq_one_letter_code
_entity_poly.pdbx_strand_id
1 'polypeptide(L)'
;TIAIDLPVPFTGNYIFTNGACGDFSCKENLAGQECADGTWNDRLLSDINVDTSVTFCFGQCSESCAATGLAMVTWNVNMENEDVSPDGVFLAGGIDFGAPGDNPMTDDDGDGVYPITLELTTPYNGNYTFTNGACGDYSCKEDIAGQDCADGTWNDRLLSNITEDHVVNTCFGECSTDGTCSQPAQTAIVTFNVDMNEYTGDFGLVNLSGSLNGWCGDCNQMSDDDGDGVYTTTAELDLGTNIEYKFTLDNWGQQEFFAGGESCTVTNDGFTNRALFVEGEQTLNAVCYNSCDACASADETASVTFQVDMSDHEGTFGMVNLNGSFNGWCGGCAEMTDDDGDNVYQLSIDLTSNATYEYKFTLDGWSSQEEFAGGEACTSTIDGFTNRSLVLGDSDVELGVVCYNSCDACTGDEQSYATVTFNVNMSNEEVAESGVYVAGGDFFGAPGTYPMTDEDADGIYTIAIELPTPFTGNYIFTNGACGDYSCKENLAGLECADGTWNDRLLSDINEDTSVTFCYGQCSESCASSGTAMVTWNVNMQNEEVSPDGVFLAGGVDFGSPGDNPMTDEDGDGVYSITLELTTPYNGNYTFTNGACGDWSCKEDISGQDCADGTWNDRLLSNITEDHVVNTCFGECTTDGSCSAPPVMVDVLFSIDMTNYAYLLDMDYAAVVINGSWNGWGAWGVELAYNWNNGRFEGSLSLEEGTSFEYVIAATGEADGWSGWGQVINAPAECSSNPDAPIGEGGGNYAATASEGLAIELCAGSCEATCPILGCTDPAYAEFALAANEDDGSCATPVAYGCIYEAADNYDAAANTDNGSCIFAEDDCPGDLDGDGLVATPDLLSFLSVFGTTCGE
;
A
#
# COMPACT_ATOMS: atom_id res chain seq x y z
N THR A 1 15.39 -64.57 0.74
CA THR A 1 14.18 -65.41 0.87
C THR A 1 14.24 -66.20 2.16
N ILE A 2 13.21 -66.05 2.99
CA ILE A 2 13.00 -66.80 4.23
C ILE A 2 11.63 -67.48 4.16
N ALA A 3 11.49 -68.66 4.74
CA ALA A 3 10.20 -69.35 4.88
C ALA A 3 9.87 -69.47 6.36
N ILE A 4 8.65 -69.10 6.75
CA ILE A 4 8.19 -69.05 8.14
C ILE A 4 6.83 -69.74 8.19
N ASP A 5 6.67 -70.72 9.07
CA ASP A 5 5.38 -71.37 9.31
C ASP A 5 4.54 -70.52 10.28
N LEU A 6 3.41 -70.01 9.80
CA LEU A 6 2.45 -69.22 10.59
C LEU A 6 1.09 -69.94 10.68
N PRO A 7 0.38 -69.81 11.81
CA PRO A 7 -0.95 -70.41 11.96
C PRO A 7 -1.99 -69.66 11.13
N VAL A 8 -2.73 -70.35 10.25
CA VAL A 8 -3.79 -69.74 9.41
C VAL A 8 -5.17 -69.83 10.10
N PRO A 9 -6.00 -68.76 10.04
CA PRO A 9 -5.74 -67.46 9.45
C PRO A 9 -4.74 -66.61 10.26
N PHE A 10 -3.85 -65.88 9.56
CA PHE A 10 -2.88 -64.97 10.17
C PHE A 10 -3.01 -63.54 9.63
N THR A 11 -3.05 -62.57 10.54
CA THR A 11 -2.85 -61.14 10.26
C THR A 11 -1.86 -60.60 11.29
N GLY A 12 -0.87 -59.83 10.86
CA GLY A 12 0.11 -59.22 11.78
C GLY A 12 1.21 -58.42 11.10
N ASN A 13 1.95 -57.68 11.91
CA ASN A 13 2.99 -56.75 11.46
C ASN A 13 4.36 -57.40 11.49
N TYR A 14 5.24 -56.97 10.57
CA TYR A 14 6.60 -57.46 10.46
C TYR A 14 7.54 -56.36 9.92
N ILE A 15 8.83 -56.56 10.16
CA ILE A 15 9.89 -55.63 9.77
C ILE A 15 11.06 -56.40 9.16
N PHE A 16 11.78 -55.75 8.25
CA PHE A 16 13.14 -56.15 7.89
C PHE A 16 14.17 -55.28 8.61
N THR A 17 15.31 -55.89 8.94
CA THR A 17 16.50 -55.17 9.41
C THR A 17 17.68 -55.42 8.48
N ASN A 18 18.48 -54.37 8.22
CA ASN A 18 19.73 -54.49 7.47
C ASN A 18 20.90 -54.69 8.42
N GLY A 19 21.04 -55.91 8.95
CA GLY A 19 22.07 -56.28 9.91
C GLY A 19 21.53 -56.63 11.29
N ALA A 20 22.45 -56.88 12.23
CA ALA A 20 22.16 -57.30 13.61
C ALA A 20 22.62 -56.22 14.59
N CYS A 21 21.77 -55.21 14.79
CA CYS A 21 22.18 -53.94 15.40
C CYS A 21 21.95 -53.88 16.92
N GLY A 22 21.33 -54.93 17.50
CA GLY A 22 21.07 -55.02 18.95
C GLY A 22 19.89 -54.14 19.42
N ASP A 23 19.48 -53.17 18.61
CA ASP A 23 18.29 -52.33 18.73
C ASP A 23 17.56 -52.25 17.36
N PHE A 24 16.61 -51.30 17.23
CA PHE A 24 15.83 -51.09 16.00
C PHE A 24 16.45 -50.07 15.03
N SER A 25 17.71 -49.64 15.23
CA SER A 25 18.36 -48.60 14.41
C SER A 25 18.55 -48.99 12.94
N CYS A 26 18.59 -50.28 12.62
CA CYS A 26 18.70 -50.78 11.25
C CYS A 26 17.39 -51.36 10.71
N LYS A 27 16.26 -51.05 11.35
CA LYS A 27 14.94 -51.29 10.79
C LYS A 27 14.77 -50.49 9.51
N GLU A 28 14.08 -51.05 8.54
CA GLU A 28 13.65 -50.31 7.34
C GLU A 28 12.73 -49.12 7.68
N ASN A 29 12.81 -48.03 6.90
CA ASN A 29 11.91 -46.89 7.01
C ASN A 29 10.82 -46.96 5.94
N LEU A 30 9.55 -46.94 6.37
CA LEU A 30 8.39 -46.97 5.48
C LEU A 30 7.46 -45.77 5.71
N ALA A 31 7.87 -44.78 6.50
CA ALA A 31 7.05 -43.61 6.79
C ALA A 31 6.48 -42.98 5.49
N GLY A 32 5.18 -42.70 5.48
CA GLY A 32 4.49 -42.08 4.33
C GLY A 32 4.22 -43.00 3.13
N GLN A 33 4.58 -44.29 3.19
CA GLN A 33 4.30 -45.23 2.10
C GLN A 33 3.04 -46.08 2.35
N GLU A 34 2.34 -46.49 1.29
CA GLU A 34 1.04 -47.19 1.38
C GLU A 34 1.05 -48.52 2.14
N CYS A 35 2.19 -49.21 2.23
CA CYS A 35 2.31 -50.47 2.96
C CYS A 35 2.76 -50.31 4.42
N ALA A 36 2.93 -49.07 4.89
CA ALA A 36 3.26 -48.75 6.26
C ALA A 36 1.99 -48.77 7.12
N ASP A 37 1.98 -49.61 8.14
CA ASP A 37 0.86 -49.79 9.05
C ASP A 37 1.18 -49.30 10.47
N GLY A 38 0.20 -48.60 11.04
CA GLY A 38 0.18 -48.13 12.42
C GLY A 38 1.26 -47.09 12.77
N THR A 39 1.39 -46.83 14.07
CA THR A 39 2.28 -45.80 14.64
C THR A 39 3.77 -46.05 14.43
N TRP A 40 4.16 -47.26 14.02
CA TRP A 40 5.57 -47.64 13.90
C TRP A 40 6.02 -47.78 12.45
N ASN A 41 5.15 -47.55 11.45
CA ASN A 41 5.48 -47.75 10.03
C ASN A 41 6.00 -49.16 9.75
N ASP A 42 5.38 -50.18 10.34
CA ASP A 42 5.71 -51.59 10.10
C ASP A 42 4.97 -52.09 8.86
N ARG A 43 5.41 -53.19 8.24
CA ARG A 43 4.64 -53.81 7.15
C ARG A 43 3.50 -54.63 7.73
N LEU A 44 2.32 -54.59 7.10
CA LEU A 44 1.18 -55.44 7.45
C LEU A 44 1.09 -56.66 6.52
N LEU A 45 1.01 -57.86 7.10
CA LEU A 45 0.49 -59.05 6.44
C LEU A 45 -0.97 -59.20 6.82
N SER A 46 -1.89 -59.02 5.87
CA SER A 46 -3.33 -59.18 6.09
C SER A 46 -3.88 -60.46 5.47
N ASP A 47 -4.73 -61.16 6.21
CA ASP A 47 -5.62 -62.22 5.74
C ASP A 47 -4.94 -63.41 5.04
N ILE A 48 -3.81 -63.87 5.60
CA ILE A 48 -3.11 -65.05 5.10
C ILE A 48 -3.88 -66.32 5.47
N ASN A 49 -4.53 -66.90 4.46
CA ASN A 49 -5.37 -68.10 4.56
C ASN A 49 -4.78 -69.33 3.85
N VAL A 50 -3.73 -69.13 3.05
CA VAL A 50 -3.05 -70.14 2.24
C VAL A 50 -1.55 -69.83 2.18
N ASP A 51 -0.74 -70.77 1.70
CA ASP A 51 0.69 -70.53 1.43
C ASP A 51 0.84 -69.29 0.54
N THR A 52 1.53 -68.28 1.05
CA THR A 52 1.67 -66.97 0.40
C THR A 52 3.14 -66.61 0.32
N SER A 53 3.59 -66.20 -0.88
CA SER A 53 4.92 -65.64 -1.10
C SER A 53 4.79 -64.15 -1.32
N VAL A 54 5.59 -63.36 -0.61
CA VAL A 54 5.59 -61.91 -0.75
C VAL A 54 7.01 -61.42 -1.00
N THR A 55 7.16 -60.50 -1.96
CA THR A 55 8.46 -59.99 -2.43
C THR A 55 8.43 -58.48 -2.36
N PHE A 56 9.46 -57.89 -1.75
CA PHE A 56 9.54 -56.44 -1.57
C PHE A 56 11.00 -55.97 -1.60
N CYS A 57 11.16 -54.67 -1.76
CA CYS A 57 12.43 -53.99 -1.61
C CYS A 57 12.57 -53.42 -0.20
N PHE A 58 13.76 -53.55 0.38
CA PHE A 58 14.04 -53.05 1.73
C PHE A 58 13.80 -51.54 1.79
N GLY A 59 12.96 -51.06 2.71
CA GLY A 59 12.60 -49.63 2.80
C GLY A 59 11.62 -49.13 1.74
N GLN A 60 11.03 -50.01 0.93
CA GLN A 60 10.04 -49.63 -0.09
C GLN A 60 8.83 -50.58 -0.13
N CYS A 61 7.66 -50.06 -0.45
CA CYS A 61 6.45 -50.86 -0.67
C CYS A 61 6.41 -51.58 -2.04
N SER A 62 7.35 -51.26 -2.94
CA SER A 62 7.42 -51.85 -4.28
C SER A 62 7.97 -53.27 -4.30
N GLU A 63 7.43 -54.10 -5.21
CA GLU A 63 7.94 -55.43 -5.54
C GLU A 63 9.15 -55.39 -6.50
N SER A 64 9.44 -54.25 -7.13
CA SER A 64 10.55 -54.05 -8.07
C SER A 64 11.52 -52.97 -7.60
N CYS A 65 12.76 -53.36 -7.28
CA CYS A 65 13.72 -52.42 -6.72
C CYS A 65 14.30 -51.55 -7.82
N ALA A 66 14.14 -50.23 -7.70
CA ALA A 66 14.83 -49.27 -8.55
C ALA A 66 16.35 -49.49 -8.43
N ALA A 67 17.07 -49.32 -9.53
CA ALA A 67 18.52 -49.44 -9.54
C ALA A 67 19.13 -48.39 -8.61
N THR A 68 20.03 -48.80 -7.73
CA THR A 68 20.75 -47.87 -6.85
C THR A 68 21.61 -46.94 -7.70
N GLY A 69 21.41 -45.62 -7.56
CA GLY A 69 22.18 -44.58 -8.22
C GLY A 69 22.94 -43.71 -7.23
N LEU A 70 23.56 -42.65 -7.74
CA LEU A 70 24.12 -41.55 -6.96
C LEU A 70 23.45 -40.26 -7.47
N ALA A 71 23.12 -39.35 -6.56
CA ALA A 71 22.63 -38.01 -6.87
C ALA A 71 23.41 -36.98 -6.07
N MET A 72 23.74 -35.86 -6.71
CA MET A 72 24.27 -34.69 -6.05
C MET A 72 23.11 -33.87 -5.51
N VAL A 73 23.08 -33.68 -4.19
CA VAL A 73 22.09 -32.83 -3.54
C VAL A 73 22.79 -31.56 -3.05
N THR A 74 22.26 -30.41 -3.44
CA THR A 74 22.75 -29.10 -2.99
C THR A 74 21.73 -28.49 -2.03
N TRP A 75 22.18 -28.04 -0.87
CA TRP A 75 21.39 -27.26 0.06
C TRP A 75 21.90 -25.83 0.06
N ASN A 76 21.01 -24.89 -0.18
CA ASN A 76 21.22 -23.46 -0.07
C ASN A 76 20.37 -22.96 1.10
N VAL A 77 21.02 -22.53 2.18
CA VAL A 77 20.32 -21.93 3.33
C VAL A 77 20.60 -20.43 3.36
N ASN A 78 19.55 -19.63 3.21
CA ASN A 78 19.62 -18.19 3.35
C ASN A 78 19.61 -17.81 4.84
N MET A 79 20.57 -16.98 5.24
CA MET A 79 20.81 -16.52 6.62
C MET A 79 20.49 -15.03 6.80
N GLU A 80 19.78 -14.38 5.87
CA GLU A 80 19.55 -12.91 5.89
C GLU A 80 18.93 -12.38 7.19
N ASN A 81 18.14 -13.21 7.88
CA ASN A 81 17.48 -12.86 9.15
C ASN A 81 18.30 -13.22 10.40
N GLU A 82 19.50 -13.77 10.24
CA GLU A 82 20.27 -14.37 11.31
C GLU A 82 21.64 -13.72 11.49
N ASP A 83 22.02 -13.46 12.74
CA ASP A 83 23.41 -13.17 13.08
C ASP A 83 24.24 -14.45 12.91
N VAL A 84 25.00 -14.56 11.82
CA VAL A 84 25.81 -15.75 11.53
C VAL A 84 26.90 -15.93 12.59
N SER A 85 26.92 -17.12 13.18
CA SER A 85 27.88 -17.53 14.19
C SER A 85 29.32 -17.42 13.66
N PRO A 86 30.28 -16.95 14.47
CA PRO A 86 31.69 -16.93 14.09
C PRO A 86 32.27 -18.31 13.74
N ASP A 87 31.64 -19.38 14.22
CA ASP A 87 32.02 -20.76 13.92
C ASP A 87 31.48 -21.23 12.55
N GLY A 88 30.55 -20.49 11.93
CA GLY A 88 29.97 -20.75 10.61
C GLY A 88 28.62 -21.47 10.64
N VAL A 89 28.08 -21.74 9.44
CA VAL A 89 26.82 -22.45 9.21
C VAL A 89 27.11 -23.89 8.78
N PHE A 90 26.31 -24.85 9.25
CA PHE A 90 26.55 -26.28 8.98
C PHE A 90 25.27 -27.03 8.63
N LEU A 91 25.42 -28.03 7.75
CA LEU A 91 24.42 -29.09 7.57
C LEU A 91 24.67 -30.22 8.58
N ALA A 92 23.63 -30.62 9.31
CA ALA A 92 23.71 -31.65 10.35
C ALA A 92 22.44 -32.52 10.39
N GLY A 93 22.40 -33.47 11.32
CA GLY A 93 21.20 -34.24 11.63
C GLY A 93 21.01 -35.50 10.78
N GLY A 94 19.89 -36.18 11.03
CA GLY A 94 19.63 -37.50 10.45
C GLY A 94 20.68 -38.55 10.80
N ILE A 95 20.73 -39.63 10.02
CA ILE A 95 21.74 -40.69 10.15
C ILE A 95 22.98 -40.42 9.29
N ASP A 96 22.87 -39.55 8.29
CA ASP A 96 23.87 -39.38 7.24
C ASP A 96 24.66 -38.06 7.32
N PHE A 97 24.16 -37.04 8.04
CA PHE A 97 24.77 -35.70 8.06
C PHE A 97 25.49 -35.36 9.37
N GLY A 98 25.67 -36.31 10.28
CA GLY A 98 26.55 -36.12 11.45
C GLY A 98 26.04 -35.08 12.46
N ALA A 99 26.97 -34.53 13.25
CA ALA A 99 26.69 -33.59 14.34
C ALA A 99 26.99 -32.12 13.92
N PRO A 100 26.46 -31.13 14.66
CA PRO A 100 26.77 -29.71 14.41
C PRO A 100 28.28 -29.46 14.41
N GLY A 101 28.78 -28.91 13.30
CA GLY A 101 30.21 -28.71 13.05
C GLY A 101 30.83 -29.63 11.99
N ASP A 102 30.16 -30.73 11.57
CA ASP A 102 30.76 -31.73 10.67
C ASP A 102 30.78 -31.30 9.19
N ASN A 103 29.70 -30.67 8.68
CA ASN A 103 29.58 -30.28 7.27
C ASN A 103 29.45 -28.74 7.14
N PRO A 104 30.57 -28.00 7.11
CA PRO A 104 30.55 -26.55 7.00
C PRO A 104 30.04 -26.10 5.62
N MET A 105 29.20 -25.07 5.63
CA MET A 105 28.67 -24.38 4.46
C MET A 105 29.39 -23.03 4.33
N THR A 106 29.58 -22.54 3.10
CA THR A 106 30.37 -21.33 2.83
C THR A 106 29.63 -20.36 1.93
N ASP A 107 29.54 -19.11 2.35
CA ASP A 107 29.08 -17.98 1.54
C ASP A 107 30.32 -17.30 0.92
N ASP A 108 30.71 -17.77 -0.27
CA ASP A 108 31.92 -17.32 -0.95
C ASP A 108 31.70 -16.02 -1.77
N ASP A 109 30.46 -15.72 -2.14
CA ASP A 109 30.02 -14.54 -2.90
C ASP A 109 29.47 -13.40 -2.04
N GLY A 110 29.17 -13.66 -0.77
CA GLY A 110 28.76 -12.66 0.22
C GLY A 110 27.29 -12.25 0.08
N ASP A 111 26.45 -13.13 -0.47
CA ASP A 111 25.02 -12.86 -0.69
C ASP A 111 24.13 -13.29 0.50
N GLY A 112 24.74 -13.86 1.55
CA GLY A 112 24.02 -14.35 2.74
C GLY A 112 23.43 -15.75 2.58
N VAL A 113 23.62 -16.41 1.44
CA VAL A 113 23.20 -17.78 1.17
C VAL A 113 24.38 -18.73 1.32
N TYR A 114 24.22 -19.75 2.15
CA TYR A 114 25.27 -20.72 2.44
C TYR A 114 24.98 -22.04 1.70
N PRO A 115 25.64 -22.32 0.57
CA PRO A 115 25.53 -23.58 -0.14
C PRO A 115 26.40 -24.71 0.44
N ILE A 116 25.93 -25.95 0.30
CA ILE A 116 26.74 -27.18 0.36
C ILE A 116 26.20 -28.26 -0.58
N THR A 117 27.07 -29.00 -1.24
CA THR A 117 26.67 -30.13 -2.09
C THR A 117 27.27 -31.44 -1.59
N LEU A 118 26.42 -32.45 -1.36
CA LEU A 118 26.84 -33.81 -0.98
C LEU A 118 26.30 -34.86 -1.97
N GLU A 119 27.06 -35.95 -2.14
CA GLU A 119 26.67 -37.09 -2.96
C GLU A 119 25.89 -38.11 -2.12
N LEU A 120 24.64 -38.39 -2.48
CA LEU A 120 23.77 -39.35 -1.80
C LEU A 120 23.46 -40.57 -2.67
N THR A 121 23.29 -41.74 -2.03
CA THR A 121 22.85 -42.96 -2.74
C THR A 121 21.35 -42.92 -2.99
N THR A 122 20.92 -43.04 -4.24
CA THR A 122 19.51 -43.01 -4.63
C THR A 122 18.88 -44.40 -4.75
N PRO A 123 17.59 -44.57 -4.45
CA PRO A 123 16.69 -43.55 -3.90
C PRO A 123 17.01 -43.19 -2.45
N TYR A 124 17.06 -41.89 -2.13
CA TYR A 124 17.36 -41.40 -0.78
C TYR A 124 16.10 -40.87 -0.07
N ASN A 125 15.97 -41.22 1.21
CA ASN A 125 14.99 -40.66 2.14
C ASN A 125 15.66 -40.51 3.51
N GLY A 126 15.69 -39.30 4.07
CA GLY A 126 16.33 -39.04 5.35
C GLY A 126 16.13 -37.62 5.87
N ASN A 127 16.31 -37.45 7.18
CA ASN A 127 16.14 -36.18 7.86
C ASN A 127 17.46 -35.38 7.87
N TYR A 128 17.37 -34.06 7.90
CA TYR A 128 18.50 -33.14 8.01
C TYR A 128 18.08 -31.86 8.73
N THR A 129 19.03 -31.03 9.13
CA THR A 129 18.78 -29.71 9.72
C THR A 129 20.00 -28.81 9.52
N PHE A 130 19.80 -27.49 9.63
CA PHE A 130 20.87 -26.52 9.67
C PHE A 130 21.21 -26.12 11.10
N THR A 131 22.50 -25.84 11.34
CA THR A 131 22.96 -25.27 12.60
C THR A 131 23.81 -24.04 12.40
N ASN A 132 23.53 -22.99 13.16
CA ASN A 132 24.29 -21.74 13.17
C ASN A 132 25.40 -21.81 14.24
N GLY A 133 26.48 -22.50 13.91
CA GLY A 133 27.65 -22.73 14.76
C GLY A 133 27.97 -24.21 15.03
N ALA A 134 29.15 -24.47 15.59
CA ALA A 134 29.63 -25.81 15.95
C ALA A 134 29.43 -26.09 17.45
N CYS A 135 28.19 -26.01 17.93
CA CYS A 135 27.89 -25.95 19.38
C CYS A 135 28.15 -27.25 20.18
N GLY A 136 28.54 -28.36 19.54
CA GLY A 136 28.89 -29.63 20.21
C GLY A 136 27.71 -30.40 20.81
N ASP A 137 26.55 -29.76 20.94
CA ASP A 137 25.22 -30.34 21.04
C ASP A 137 24.32 -29.77 19.92
N TYR A 138 22.99 -29.82 20.04
CA TYR A 138 22.05 -29.27 19.07
C TYR A 138 21.41 -27.95 19.53
N SER A 139 22.05 -27.20 20.44
CA SER A 139 21.53 -25.92 20.94
C SER A 139 21.53 -24.78 19.91
N CYS A 140 22.34 -24.90 18.87
CA CYS A 140 22.45 -23.98 17.73
C CYS A 140 21.69 -24.47 16.49
N LYS A 141 20.86 -25.51 16.66
CA LYS A 141 19.97 -25.99 15.62
C LYS A 141 18.89 -24.96 15.35
N GLU A 142 18.52 -24.79 14.08
CA GLU A 142 17.34 -24.02 13.69
C GLU A 142 16.06 -24.51 14.40
N ASP A 143 15.10 -23.60 14.61
CA ASP A 143 13.79 -23.92 15.17
C ASP A 143 12.69 -23.78 14.12
N ILE A 144 12.25 -24.91 13.58
CA ILE A 144 11.14 -25.01 12.62
C ILE A 144 9.89 -25.64 13.25
N ALA A 145 9.79 -25.68 14.58
CA ALA A 145 8.70 -26.37 15.25
C ALA A 145 7.32 -25.84 14.81
N GLY A 146 6.46 -26.75 14.33
CA GLY A 146 5.09 -26.43 13.93
C GLY A 146 4.93 -25.87 12.51
N GLN A 147 6.02 -25.77 11.74
CA GLN A 147 5.99 -25.41 10.33
C GLN A 147 5.85 -26.66 9.44
N ASP A 148 5.40 -26.49 8.19
CA ASP A 148 5.00 -27.58 7.29
C ASP A 148 6.13 -28.53 6.87
N CYS A 149 7.38 -28.05 6.86
CA CYS A 149 8.56 -28.88 6.55
C CYS A 149 9.19 -29.59 7.76
N ALA A 150 8.65 -29.34 8.97
CA ALA A 150 9.14 -29.98 10.19
C ALA A 150 8.62 -31.41 10.31
N ASP A 151 9.54 -32.36 10.35
CA ASP A 151 9.27 -33.79 10.43
C ASP A 151 9.66 -34.39 11.78
N GLY A 152 8.83 -35.32 12.23
CA GLY A 152 9.06 -36.14 13.41
C GLY A 152 9.02 -35.38 14.75
N THR A 153 9.58 -36.01 15.80
CA THR A 153 9.56 -35.48 17.18
C THR A 153 10.62 -34.42 17.43
N TRP A 154 11.61 -34.31 16.54
CA TRP A 154 12.76 -33.42 16.70
C TRP A 154 12.66 -32.15 15.85
N ASN A 155 11.60 -32.02 15.03
CA ASN A 155 11.42 -30.93 14.07
C ASN A 155 12.64 -30.82 13.14
N ASP A 156 13.09 -31.94 12.58
CA ASP A 156 14.12 -31.96 11.55
C ASP A 156 13.43 -31.80 10.18
N ARG A 157 14.13 -31.32 9.16
CA ARG A 157 13.62 -31.30 7.78
C ARG A 157 13.66 -32.72 7.21
N LEU A 158 12.74 -33.07 6.32
CA LEU A 158 12.72 -34.37 5.64
C LEU A 158 13.04 -34.22 4.15
N LEU A 159 14.09 -34.91 3.69
CA LEU A 159 14.38 -35.09 2.27
C LEU A 159 13.81 -36.43 1.81
N SER A 160 12.89 -36.43 0.86
CA SER A 160 12.17 -37.64 0.43
C SER A 160 12.25 -37.89 -1.07
N ASN A 161 12.26 -39.18 -1.44
CA ASN A 161 12.20 -39.68 -2.82
C ASN A 161 13.26 -39.12 -3.79
N ILE A 162 14.48 -38.86 -3.32
CA ILE A 162 15.54 -38.35 -4.21
C ILE A 162 16.02 -39.48 -5.12
N THR A 163 15.75 -39.35 -6.43
CA THR A 163 16.12 -40.34 -7.45
C THR A 163 17.15 -39.83 -8.46
N GLU A 164 17.35 -38.52 -8.50
CA GLU A 164 18.27 -37.78 -9.37
C GLU A 164 18.81 -36.54 -8.62
N ASP A 165 19.69 -35.76 -9.26
CA ASP A 165 20.25 -34.54 -8.67
C ASP A 165 19.15 -33.59 -8.20
N HIS A 166 19.34 -32.96 -7.04
CA HIS A 166 18.30 -32.16 -6.39
C HIS A 166 18.88 -30.92 -5.73
N VAL A 167 18.09 -29.86 -5.69
CA VAL A 167 18.47 -28.59 -5.04
C VAL A 167 17.39 -28.25 -4.02
N VAL A 168 17.84 -27.92 -2.81
CA VAL A 168 17.00 -27.43 -1.71
C VAL A 168 17.36 -25.97 -1.50
N ASN A 169 16.40 -25.08 -1.69
CA ASN A 169 16.51 -23.67 -1.34
C ASN A 169 15.59 -23.41 -0.15
N THR A 170 16.11 -22.81 0.91
CA THR A 170 15.32 -22.52 2.11
C THR A 170 15.98 -21.47 2.98
N CYS A 171 15.29 -21.06 4.04
CA CYS A 171 15.76 -20.09 5.02
C CYS A 171 16.04 -20.75 6.35
N PHE A 172 17.04 -20.24 7.08
CA PHE A 172 17.34 -20.75 8.40
C PHE A 172 16.16 -20.49 9.35
N GLY A 173 15.66 -21.55 9.99
CA GLY A 173 14.50 -21.44 10.89
C GLY A 173 13.15 -21.33 10.19
N GLU A 174 13.10 -21.40 8.85
CA GLU A 174 11.85 -21.28 8.09
C GLU A 174 11.71 -22.36 7.01
N CYS A 175 10.48 -22.81 6.79
CA CYS A 175 10.12 -23.80 5.78
C CYS A 175 9.88 -23.19 4.39
N SER A 176 10.69 -22.21 3.96
CA SER A 176 10.63 -21.70 2.59
C SER A 176 11.18 -22.73 1.59
N THR A 177 10.67 -22.72 0.35
CA THR A 177 11.04 -23.68 -0.70
C THR A 177 11.81 -23.05 -1.86
N ASP A 178 11.89 -21.72 -1.90
CA ASP A 178 12.56 -20.95 -2.94
C ASP A 178 13.79 -20.19 -2.43
N GLY A 179 14.01 -20.16 -1.11
CA GLY A 179 15.13 -19.46 -0.47
C GLY A 179 14.86 -18.00 -0.13
N THR A 180 13.63 -17.50 -0.31
CA THR A 180 13.21 -16.18 0.17
C THR A 180 12.80 -16.26 1.64
N CYS A 181 13.35 -15.41 2.52
CA CYS A 181 13.03 -15.43 3.94
C CYS A 181 11.95 -14.42 4.26
N SER A 182 11.06 -14.77 5.19
CA SER A 182 10.04 -13.84 5.66
C SER A 182 10.73 -12.68 6.40
N GLN A 183 10.48 -11.45 6.00
CA GLN A 183 11.08 -10.30 6.69
C GLN A 183 10.56 -10.25 8.13
N PRO A 184 11.41 -10.02 9.14
CA PRO A 184 10.96 -9.90 10.52
C PRO A 184 9.94 -8.75 10.63
N ALA A 185 8.90 -8.96 11.44
CA ALA A 185 7.91 -7.93 11.72
C ALA A 185 8.63 -6.70 12.30
N GLN A 186 8.60 -5.59 11.57
CA GLN A 186 9.21 -4.35 12.03
C GLN A 186 8.35 -3.77 13.16
N THR A 187 8.97 -3.37 14.26
CA THR A 187 8.30 -2.70 15.39
C THR A 187 8.70 -1.23 15.47
N ALA A 188 7.84 -0.43 16.09
CA ALA A 188 8.08 0.97 16.41
C ALA A 188 7.74 1.25 17.87
N ILE A 189 8.53 2.12 18.51
CA ILE A 189 8.23 2.65 19.84
C ILE A 189 7.24 3.81 19.69
N VAL A 190 6.08 3.67 20.33
CA VAL A 190 5.03 4.70 20.36
C VAL A 190 4.88 5.25 21.77
N THR A 191 4.92 6.57 21.90
CA THR A 191 4.66 7.28 23.17
C THR A 191 3.20 7.70 23.26
N PHE A 192 2.51 7.30 24.32
CA PHE A 192 1.11 7.61 24.61
C PHE A 192 1.01 8.62 25.74
N ASN A 193 0.19 9.65 25.52
CA ASN A 193 -0.02 10.76 26.46
C ASN A 193 -1.51 10.93 26.75
N VAL A 194 -1.89 11.07 28.03
CA VAL A 194 -3.26 11.43 28.44
C VAL A 194 -3.25 12.53 29.48
N ASP A 195 -3.99 13.59 29.21
CA ASP A 195 -4.20 14.71 30.14
C ASP A 195 -5.34 14.39 31.11
N MET A 196 -5.03 14.43 32.40
CA MET A 196 -5.96 14.14 33.49
C MET A 196 -6.43 15.41 34.22
N ASN A 197 -6.04 16.61 33.80
CA ASN A 197 -6.32 17.87 34.52
C ASN A 197 -7.82 18.19 34.68
N GLU A 198 -8.66 17.76 33.73
CA GLU A 198 -10.12 17.91 33.82
C GLU A 198 -10.82 16.76 34.53
N TYR A 199 -10.10 15.67 34.83
CA TYR A 199 -10.68 14.53 35.49
C TYR A 199 -10.92 14.83 36.99
N THR A 200 -12.17 15.15 37.31
CA THR A 200 -12.60 15.49 38.69
C THR A 200 -12.82 14.30 39.62
N GLY A 201 -12.66 13.06 39.15
CA GLY A 201 -12.81 11.86 39.96
C GLY A 201 -11.57 11.54 40.80
N ASP A 202 -11.75 10.82 41.90
CA ASP A 202 -10.61 10.23 42.62
C ASP A 202 -10.03 9.06 41.79
N PHE A 203 -8.71 9.01 41.62
CA PHE A 203 -7.99 7.88 41.01
C PHE A 203 -6.64 7.65 41.68
N GLY A 204 -6.12 6.42 41.59
CA GLY A 204 -4.78 6.06 42.06
C GLY A 204 -3.75 5.97 40.93
N LEU A 205 -3.99 5.08 39.97
CA LEU A 205 -3.05 4.79 38.86
C LEU A 205 -3.73 4.94 37.50
N VAL A 206 -3.01 5.52 36.54
CA VAL A 206 -3.39 5.61 35.12
C VAL A 206 -2.68 4.51 34.34
N ASN A 207 -3.39 3.79 33.47
CA ASN A 207 -2.85 2.67 32.70
C ASN A 207 -3.32 2.71 31.24
N LEU A 208 -2.42 2.33 30.33
CA LEU A 208 -2.72 2.06 28.93
C LEU A 208 -3.20 0.61 28.78
N SER A 209 -4.41 0.42 28.28
CA SER A 209 -5.04 -0.90 28.10
C SER A 209 -5.52 -1.06 26.66
N GLY A 210 -5.14 -2.11 25.96
CA GLY A 210 -5.52 -2.28 24.55
C GLY A 210 -5.17 -3.65 23.98
N SER A 211 -5.34 -3.79 22.66
CA SER A 211 -4.90 -4.98 21.92
C SER A 211 -3.41 -5.28 22.16
N LEU A 212 -2.60 -4.24 22.32
CA LEU A 212 -1.16 -4.31 22.62
C LEU A 212 -0.80 -5.07 23.91
N ASN A 213 -1.71 -5.19 24.87
CA ASN A 213 -1.46 -5.89 26.14
C ASN A 213 -2.60 -6.84 26.54
N GLY A 214 -3.38 -7.30 25.55
CA GLY A 214 -4.50 -8.21 25.78
C GLY A 214 -5.58 -7.62 26.70
N TRP A 215 -5.77 -6.30 26.65
CA TRP A 215 -6.73 -5.56 27.48
C TRP A 215 -6.46 -5.70 28.98
N CYS A 216 -5.19 -5.68 29.38
CA CYS A 216 -4.81 -5.72 30.80
C CYS A 216 -4.85 -4.33 31.45
N GLY A 217 -5.69 -4.17 32.48
CA GLY A 217 -5.97 -2.90 33.16
C GLY A 217 -4.88 -2.37 34.08
N ASP A 218 -3.83 -3.14 34.33
CA ASP A 218 -2.73 -2.82 35.25
C ASP A 218 -1.35 -3.30 34.78
N CYS A 219 -1.19 -3.66 33.50
CA CYS A 219 0.07 -4.15 32.94
C CYS A 219 0.96 -3.06 32.35
N ASN A 220 0.40 -1.92 31.94
CA ASN A 220 1.16 -0.80 31.36
C ASN A 220 0.79 0.52 32.04
N GLN A 221 1.39 0.74 33.20
CA GLN A 221 1.16 1.92 34.04
C GLN A 221 1.86 3.15 33.45
N MET A 222 1.17 4.29 33.45
CA MET A 222 1.69 5.58 32.98
C MET A 222 2.25 6.41 34.14
N SER A 223 3.21 7.30 33.87
CA SER A 223 3.80 8.22 34.86
C SER A 223 3.58 9.69 34.49
N ASP A 224 3.48 10.53 35.52
CA ASP A 224 3.47 12.00 35.45
C ASP A 224 4.69 12.45 36.27
N ASP A 225 5.87 12.34 35.65
CA ASP A 225 7.15 12.51 36.35
C ASP A 225 7.54 13.99 36.53
N ASP A 226 7.00 14.90 35.72
CA ASP A 226 7.19 16.35 35.78
C ASP A 226 6.07 17.09 36.54
N GLY A 227 4.92 16.45 36.76
CA GLY A 227 3.86 16.93 37.64
C GLY A 227 2.94 17.95 36.96
N ASP A 228 2.81 17.91 35.64
CA ASP A 228 1.96 18.80 34.84
C ASP A 228 0.52 18.25 34.66
N GLY A 229 0.26 17.03 35.13
CA GLY A 229 -1.04 16.36 35.04
C GLY A 229 -1.24 15.55 33.75
N VAL A 230 -0.23 15.48 32.89
CA VAL A 230 -0.18 14.63 31.69
C VAL A 230 0.58 13.34 32.00
N TYR A 231 -0.10 12.21 31.83
CA TYR A 231 0.47 10.90 32.07
C TYR A 231 1.03 10.32 30.77
N THR A 232 2.26 9.83 30.82
CA THR A 232 3.05 9.35 29.68
C THR A 232 3.42 7.87 29.87
N THR A 233 3.40 7.08 28.79
CA THR A 233 4.08 5.77 28.71
C THR A 233 4.48 5.45 27.27
N THR A 234 5.33 4.43 27.07
CA THR A 234 5.72 3.93 25.75
C THR A 234 5.29 2.48 25.55
N ALA A 235 4.96 2.10 24.32
CA ALA A 235 4.75 0.70 23.92
C ALA A 235 5.47 0.42 22.59
N GLU A 236 6.02 -0.78 22.47
CA GLU A 236 6.61 -1.29 21.23
C GLU A 236 5.52 -2.05 20.44
N LEU A 237 5.28 -1.65 19.20
CA LEU A 237 4.14 -2.10 18.37
C LEU A 237 4.57 -2.42 16.95
N ASP A 238 3.94 -3.39 16.31
CA ASP A 238 4.23 -3.78 14.92
C ASP A 238 3.81 -2.68 13.91
N LEU A 239 4.70 -2.35 12.96
CA LEU A 239 4.42 -1.42 11.86
C LEU A 239 3.28 -1.90 10.98
N GLY A 240 2.49 -0.96 10.45
CA GLY A 240 1.36 -1.24 9.58
C GLY A 240 0.16 -1.88 10.29
N THR A 241 0.16 -1.95 11.63
CA THR A 241 -0.97 -2.49 12.40
C THR A 241 -1.92 -1.39 12.87
N ASN A 242 -3.20 -1.75 12.97
CA ASN A 242 -4.21 -0.96 13.67
C ASN A 242 -4.37 -1.53 15.08
N ILE A 243 -4.13 -0.72 16.10
CA ILE A 243 -4.35 -1.09 17.50
C ILE A 243 -5.58 -0.39 18.07
N GLU A 244 -6.26 -1.09 18.97
CA GLU A 244 -7.34 -0.51 19.78
C GLU A 244 -6.87 -0.36 21.22
N TYR A 245 -7.17 0.78 21.85
CA TYR A 245 -6.75 1.04 23.23
C TYR A 245 -7.72 1.96 24.00
N LYS A 246 -7.49 2.05 25.31
CA LYS A 246 -8.13 2.93 26.28
C LYS A 246 -7.16 3.35 27.36
N PHE A 247 -7.39 4.53 27.91
CA PHE A 247 -6.86 4.90 29.22
C PHE A 247 -7.80 4.36 30.30
N THR A 248 -7.23 3.71 31.31
CA THR A 248 -7.96 3.03 32.38
C THR A 248 -7.39 3.40 33.73
N LEU A 249 -8.26 3.49 34.75
CA LEU A 249 -7.87 3.88 36.10
C LEU A 249 -8.07 2.71 37.06
N ASP A 250 -7.11 2.48 37.94
CA ASP A 250 -7.19 1.52 39.06
C ASP A 250 -7.66 0.10 38.67
N ASN A 251 -7.05 -0.49 37.64
CA ASN A 251 -7.39 -1.82 37.10
C ASN A 251 -8.89 -1.96 36.77
N TRP A 252 -9.33 -1.21 35.75
CA TRP A 252 -10.73 -1.12 35.33
C TRP A 252 -11.71 -0.55 36.38
N GLY A 253 -11.21 0.09 37.44
CA GLY A 253 -12.01 0.82 38.41
C GLY A 253 -12.77 2.00 37.78
N GLN A 254 -12.14 2.65 36.81
CA GLN A 254 -12.77 3.53 35.82
C GLN A 254 -12.14 3.29 34.44
N GLN A 255 -12.88 3.66 33.40
CA GLN A 255 -12.45 3.57 32.01
C GLN A 255 -13.09 4.67 31.18
N GLU A 256 -12.58 4.88 29.98
CA GLU A 256 -13.19 5.76 28.99
C GLU A 256 -14.48 5.17 28.41
N PHE A 257 -15.49 6.01 28.24
CA PHE A 257 -16.76 5.74 27.58
C PHE A 257 -17.03 6.77 26.48
N PHE A 258 -16.84 6.34 25.23
CA PHE A 258 -17.12 7.12 24.02
C PHE A 258 -18.53 6.83 23.48
N ALA A 259 -19.10 7.78 22.73
CA ALA A 259 -20.41 7.63 22.12
C ALA A 259 -20.34 6.88 20.77
N GLY A 260 -19.18 6.88 20.11
CA GLY A 260 -18.94 6.23 18.81
C GLY A 260 -19.05 7.20 17.65
N GLY A 261 -18.05 7.18 16.76
CA GLY A 261 -17.96 8.05 15.58
C GLY A 261 -17.07 9.28 15.76
N GLU A 262 -16.39 9.42 16.91
CA GLU A 262 -15.32 10.38 17.10
C GLU A 262 -14.08 10.01 16.25
N SER A 263 -13.26 11.00 15.87
CA SER A 263 -12.16 10.84 14.90
C SER A 263 -11.09 9.83 15.33
N CYS A 264 -10.87 9.69 16.64
CA CYS A 264 -9.89 8.78 17.21
C CYS A 264 -10.47 7.42 17.65
N THR A 265 -11.76 7.14 17.40
CA THR A 265 -12.40 5.92 17.89
C THR A 265 -12.82 4.96 16.77
N VAL A 266 -12.88 3.68 17.12
CA VAL A 266 -13.51 2.63 16.32
C VAL A 266 -14.54 1.90 17.18
N THR A 267 -15.66 1.51 16.58
CA THR A 267 -16.69 0.72 17.26
C THR A 267 -16.76 -0.68 16.68
N ASN A 268 -16.22 -1.65 17.41
CA ASN A 268 -16.23 -3.07 17.07
C ASN A 268 -16.95 -3.86 18.17
N ASP A 269 -17.83 -4.79 17.78
CA ASP A 269 -18.57 -5.67 18.69
C ASP A 269 -19.31 -4.98 19.85
N GLY A 270 -19.71 -3.72 19.65
CA GLY A 270 -20.43 -2.92 20.64
C GLY A 270 -19.54 -2.23 21.68
N PHE A 271 -18.22 -2.31 21.53
CA PHE A 271 -17.25 -1.51 22.29
C PHE A 271 -16.72 -0.37 21.42
N THR A 272 -16.67 0.83 21.98
CA THR A 272 -16.03 1.99 21.35
C THR A 272 -14.70 2.26 22.04
N ASN A 273 -13.63 2.05 21.29
CA ASN A 273 -12.24 2.13 21.75
C ASN A 273 -11.48 3.18 20.93
N ARG A 274 -10.35 3.68 21.44
CA ARG A 274 -9.44 4.51 20.64
C ARG A 274 -8.74 3.63 19.61
N ALA A 275 -8.44 4.17 18.44
CA ALA A 275 -7.74 3.49 17.36
C ALA A 275 -6.45 4.24 16.99
N LEU A 276 -5.39 3.50 16.68
CA LEU A 276 -4.13 4.03 16.17
C LEU A 276 -3.61 3.12 15.04
N PHE A 277 -3.20 3.72 13.93
CA PHE A 277 -2.40 3.06 12.91
C PHE A 277 -0.91 3.34 13.15
N VAL A 278 -0.08 2.30 13.15
CA VAL A 278 1.35 2.40 13.49
C VAL A 278 2.18 2.56 12.22
N GLU A 279 2.60 3.79 11.91
CA GLU A 279 3.37 4.11 10.69
C GLU A 279 4.89 4.19 10.92
N GLY A 280 5.30 4.29 12.18
CA GLY A 280 6.69 4.53 12.58
C GLY A 280 6.82 4.84 14.07
N GLU A 281 8.03 5.18 14.51
CA GLU A 281 8.24 5.77 15.83
C GLU A 281 7.48 7.10 15.91
N GLN A 282 6.58 7.24 16.87
CA GLN A 282 5.74 8.43 16.99
C GLN A 282 5.40 8.74 18.45
N THR A 283 5.27 10.03 18.75
CA THR A 283 4.75 10.51 20.02
C THR A 283 3.38 11.11 19.79
N LEU A 284 2.35 10.51 20.41
CA LEU A 284 0.98 10.98 20.26
C LEU A 284 0.77 12.26 21.07
N ASN A 285 0.01 13.20 20.54
CA ASN A 285 -0.39 14.40 21.29
C ASN A 285 -1.16 14.00 22.56
N ALA A 286 -1.01 14.79 23.63
CA ALA A 286 -1.81 14.61 24.84
C ALA A 286 -3.29 14.87 24.54
N VAL A 287 -4.13 13.88 24.86
CA VAL A 287 -5.59 13.96 24.70
C VAL A 287 -6.26 14.00 26.07
N CYS A 288 -7.41 14.66 26.18
CA CYS A 288 -8.15 14.63 27.43
C CYS A 288 -8.63 13.23 27.76
N TYR A 289 -8.63 12.89 29.03
CA TYR A 289 -9.29 11.67 29.49
C TYR A 289 -10.75 11.65 29.03
N ASN A 290 -11.11 10.59 28.27
CA ASN A 290 -12.42 10.40 27.65
C ASN A 290 -12.78 11.38 26.50
N SER A 291 -11.77 11.96 25.82
CA SER A 291 -11.93 12.80 24.63
C SER A 291 -10.92 12.45 23.53
N CYS A 292 -11.29 12.58 22.26
CA CYS A 292 -10.33 12.49 21.15
C CYS A 292 -9.48 13.75 20.99
N ASP A 293 -9.98 14.86 21.53
CA ASP A 293 -9.30 16.14 21.50
C ASP A 293 -8.42 16.28 22.73
N ALA A 294 -7.49 17.23 22.70
CA ALA A 294 -6.85 17.73 23.92
C ALA A 294 -7.92 18.06 24.97
N CYS A 295 -7.55 18.11 26.26
CA CYS A 295 -8.45 18.74 27.21
C CYS A 295 -8.84 20.11 26.67
N ALA A 296 -10.03 20.58 27.03
CA ALA A 296 -10.28 22.00 26.95
C ALA A 296 -9.30 22.66 27.93
N SER A 297 -8.06 22.82 27.46
CA SER A 297 -7.39 24.10 27.61
C SER A 297 -8.49 25.11 27.40
N ALA A 298 -8.61 26.07 28.32
CA ALA A 298 -9.17 27.35 27.91
C ALA A 298 -8.64 27.56 26.49
N ASP A 299 -9.54 27.63 25.49
CA ASP A 299 -9.25 28.13 24.15
C ASP A 299 -8.03 29.01 24.34
N GLU A 300 -6.83 28.67 23.85
CA GLU A 300 -5.60 29.42 24.19
C GLU A 300 -6.01 30.88 24.12
N THR A 301 -6.15 31.57 25.26
CA THR A 301 -6.83 32.87 25.27
C THR A 301 -5.73 33.88 25.44
N ALA A 302 -5.55 34.72 24.44
CA ALA A 302 -4.75 35.91 24.61
C ALA A 302 -5.61 36.97 25.31
N SER A 303 -5.06 37.56 26.38
CA SER A 303 -5.65 38.74 26.99
C SER A 303 -5.48 39.92 26.03
N VAL A 304 -6.59 40.52 25.61
CA VAL A 304 -6.61 41.66 24.67
C VAL A 304 -7.01 42.93 25.41
N THR A 305 -6.09 43.89 25.50
CA THR A 305 -6.40 45.23 26.04
C THR A 305 -6.88 46.14 24.92
N PHE A 306 -8.16 46.47 24.94
CA PHE A 306 -8.78 47.44 24.03
C PHE A 306 -8.68 48.85 24.61
N GLN A 307 -8.31 49.84 23.78
CA GLN A 307 -8.13 51.22 24.20
C GLN A 307 -8.79 52.18 23.20
N VAL A 308 -9.52 53.18 23.69
CA VAL A 308 -10.10 54.25 22.86
C VAL A 308 -9.94 55.61 23.51
N ASP A 309 -9.38 56.55 22.76
CA ASP A 309 -9.31 57.95 23.18
C ASP A 309 -10.58 58.70 22.78
N MET A 310 -11.15 59.40 23.75
CA MET A 310 -12.36 60.22 23.62
C MET A 310 -12.08 61.72 23.49
N SER A 311 -10.81 62.14 23.42
CA SER A 311 -10.38 63.56 23.46
C SER A 311 -10.99 64.42 22.35
N ASP A 312 -11.19 63.86 21.15
CA ASP A 312 -11.81 64.56 20.01
C ASP A 312 -13.33 64.43 19.95
N HIS A 313 -13.94 63.69 20.87
CA HIS A 313 -15.37 63.47 20.85
C HIS A 313 -16.14 64.75 21.27
N GLU A 314 -16.84 65.37 20.31
CA GLU A 314 -17.74 66.48 20.60
C GLU A 314 -19.10 65.99 21.12
N GLY A 315 -19.26 65.94 22.44
CA GLY A 315 -20.52 65.50 23.06
C GLY A 315 -20.42 65.32 24.57
N THR A 316 -21.55 65.05 25.22
CA THR A 316 -21.56 64.55 26.60
C THR A 316 -22.01 63.10 26.57
N PHE A 317 -21.21 62.21 27.14
CA PHE A 317 -21.55 60.81 27.34
C PHE A 317 -21.46 60.45 28.83
N GLY A 318 -22.13 59.37 29.24
CA GLY A 318 -22.03 58.81 30.59
C GLY A 318 -20.96 57.73 30.68
N MET A 319 -21.05 56.71 29.83
CA MET A 319 -20.16 55.53 29.82
C MET A 319 -19.66 55.21 28.42
N VAL A 320 -18.44 54.69 28.32
CA VAL A 320 -17.86 54.09 27.11
C VAL A 320 -17.99 52.58 27.22
N ASN A 321 -18.47 51.94 26.16
CA ASN A 321 -18.72 50.51 26.12
C ASN A 321 -17.99 49.84 24.95
N LEU A 322 -17.49 48.63 25.18
CA LEU A 322 -16.89 47.77 24.15
C LEU A 322 -17.91 46.71 23.71
N ASN A 323 -18.16 46.61 22.40
CA ASN A 323 -19.11 45.67 21.84
C ASN A 323 -18.49 44.90 20.70
N GLY A 324 -18.62 43.58 20.69
CA GLY A 324 -18.06 42.77 19.62
C GLY A 324 -18.70 41.39 19.53
N SER A 325 -18.20 40.59 18.58
CA SER A 325 -18.64 39.20 18.38
C SER A 325 -18.46 38.36 19.66
N PHE A 326 -17.41 38.63 20.45
CA PHE A 326 -17.08 37.93 21.69
C PHE A 326 -18.03 38.19 22.88
N ASN A 327 -18.78 39.30 22.88
CA ASN A 327 -19.78 39.59 23.93
C ASN A 327 -21.21 39.65 23.40
N GLY A 328 -21.43 39.15 22.18
CA GLY A 328 -22.75 39.10 21.55
C GLY A 328 -23.37 40.48 21.33
N TRP A 329 -22.56 41.52 21.14
CA TRP A 329 -23.03 42.89 20.85
C TRP A 329 -24.02 43.43 21.92
N CYS A 330 -23.74 43.18 23.19
CA CYS A 330 -24.67 43.37 24.31
C CYS A 330 -25.05 44.84 24.63
N GLY A 331 -24.36 45.81 24.04
CA GLY A 331 -24.50 47.25 24.23
C GLY A 331 -23.78 47.77 25.46
N GLY A 332 -24.31 47.48 26.65
CA GLY A 332 -23.86 48.09 27.91
C GLY A 332 -23.23 47.14 28.91
N CYS A 333 -22.88 45.91 28.51
CA CYS A 333 -22.39 44.89 29.46
C CYS A 333 -20.87 44.90 29.67
N ALA A 334 -20.10 45.50 28.75
CA ALA A 334 -18.67 45.69 28.87
C ALA A 334 -18.37 47.20 28.91
N GLU A 335 -18.23 47.73 30.12
CA GLU A 335 -17.91 49.13 30.38
C GLU A 335 -16.40 49.30 30.48
N MET A 336 -15.87 50.31 29.79
CA MET A 336 -14.44 50.64 29.80
C MET A 336 -14.18 51.72 30.84
N THR A 337 -12.99 51.71 31.46
CA THR A 337 -12.60 52.68 32.49
C THR A 337 -11.47 53.59 32.03
N ASP A 338 -11.49 54.82 32.53
CA ASP A 338 -10.41 55.80 32.43
C ASP A 338 -9.95 56.08 33.87
N ASP A 339 -9.12 55.19 34.40
CA ASP A 339 -8.77 55.15 35.82
C ASP A 339 -7.69 56.18 36.20
N ASP A 340 -6.87 56.62 35.24
CA ASP A 340 -5.83 57.63 35.41
C ASP A 340 -6.26 59.04 34.95
N GLY A 341 -7.39 59.15 34.26
CA GLY A 341 -8.07 60.41 33.96
C GLY A 341 -7.44 61.16 32.79
N ASP A 342 -6.88 60.44 31.83
CA ASP A 342 -6.25 61.00 30.63
C ASP A 342 -7.18 61.06 29.40
N ASN A 343 -8.43 60.59 29.55
CA ASN A 343 -9.47 60.41 28.52
C ASN A 343 -9.29 59.18 27.60
N VAL A 344 -8.33 58.31 27.88
CA VAL A 344 -8.21 57.00 27.23
C VAL A 344 -8.96 55.97 28.06
N TYR A 345 -9.99 55.38 27.45
CA TYR A 345 -10.79 54.33 28.07
C TYR A 345 -10.25 52.98 27.66
N GLN A 346 -9.99 52.12 28.64
CA GLN A 346 -9.39 50.80 28.45
C GLN A 346 -10.24 49.67 29.06
N LEU A 347 -10.13 48.48 28.46
CA LEU A 347 -10.69 47.24 29.00
C LEU A 347 -9.94 46.03 28.44
N SER A 348 -9.45 45.14 29.32
CA SER A 348 -8.88 43.85 28.93
C SER A 348 -9.97 42.76 28.88
N ILE A 349 -9.96 41.95 27.82
CA ILE A 349 -10.83 40.79 27.65
C ILE A 349 -9.99 39.62 27.15
N ASP A 350 -10.13 38.46 27.77
CA ASP A 350 -9.49 37.22 27.30
C ASP A 350 -10.29 36.67 26.11
N LEU A 351 -9.62 36.53 24.96
CA LEU A 351 -10.22 36.10 23.69
C LEU A 351 -9.46 34.90 23.15
N THR A 352 -10.17 33.95 22.53
CA THR A 352 -9.59 32.80 21.83
C THR A 352 -8.55 33.24 20.78
N SER A 353 -7.33 32.77 20.96
CA SER A 353 -6.17 32.93 20.07
C SER A 353 -6.43 32.31 18.69
N ASN A 354 -5.67 32.76 17.69
CA ASN A 354 -5.77 32.34 16.28
C ASN A 354 -7.17 32.53 15.65
N ALA A 355 -7.94 33.50 16.14
CA ALA A 355 -9.28 33.82 15.67
C ALA A 355 -9.40 35.27 15.18
N THR A 356 -10.44 35.55 14.38
CA THR A 356 -10.79 36.90 13.92
C THR A 356 -12.02 37.42 14.64
N TYR A 357 -11.95 38.65 15.16
CA TYR A 357 -13.00 39.32 15.91
C TYR A 357 -13.46 40.60 15.22
N GLU A 358 -14.76 40.91 15.36
CA GLU A 358 -15.32 42.22 15.04
C GLU A 358 -15.71 42.95 16.32
N TYR A 359 -15.48 44.27 16.37
CA TYR A 359 -15.85 45.09 17.53
C TYR A 359 -16.16 46.56 17.17
N LYS A 360 -16.72 47.29 18.15
CA LYS A 360 -17.05 48.72 18.15
C LYS A 360 -16.94 49.31 19.55
N PHE A 361 -16.58 50.59 19.59
CA PHE A 361 -16.80 51.42 20.77
C PHE A 361 -18.18 52.10 20.69
N THR A 362 -18.91 52.12 21.79
CA THR A 362 -20.25 52.73 21.86
C THR A 362 -20.38 53.55 23.14
N LEU A 363 -21.36 54.46 23.18
CA LEU A 363 -21.59 55.36 24.31
C LEU A 363 -22.99 55.16 24.89
N ASP A 364 -23.05 55.09 26.21
CA ASP A 364 -24.28 54.87 26.98
C ASP A 364 -25.09 53.69 26.45
N GLY A 365 -24.43 52.54 26.30
CA GLY A 365 -24.93 51.38 25.57
C GLY A 365 -24.90 51.62 24.06
N TRP A 366 -26.07 51.56 23.41
CA TRP A 366 -26.22 51.83 21.96
C TRP A 366 -26.75 53.24 21.66
N SER A 367 -26.63 54.18 22.61
CA SER A 367 -27.20 55.53 22.45
C SER A 367 -26.40 56.38 21.45
N SER A 368 -25.09 56.14 21.35
CA SER A 368 -24.22 56.56 20.25
C SER A 368 -23.25 55.43 19.93
N GLN A 369 -22.81 55.33 18.68
CA GLN A 369 -21.90 54.30 18.21
C GLN A 369 -20.98 54.85 17.13
N GLU A 370 -19.89 54.16 16.86
CA GLU A 370 -19.03 54.45 15.72
C GLU A 370 -19.73 54.14 14.39
N GLU A 371 -19.53 55.00 13.40
CA GLU A 371 -20.04 54.95 12.04
C GLU A 371 -18.88 55.18 11.05
N PHE A 372 -18.41 54.10 10.42
CA PHE A 372 -17.33 54.10 9.44
C PHE A 372 -17.86 54.12 8.01
N ALA A 373 -17.08 54.66 7.06
CA ALA A 373 -17.47 54.70 5.65
C ALA A 373 -17.18 53.37 4.91
N GLY A 374 -16.26 52.55 5.43
CA GLY A 374 -15.84 51.26 4.89
C GLY A 374 -14.60 51.37 4.01
N GLY A 375 -13.64 50.48 4.24
CA GLY A 375 -12.36 50.41 3.51
C GLY A 375 -11.18 51.06 4.25
N GLU A 376 -11.40 51.56 5.47
CA GLU A 376 -10.33 51.95 6.39
C GLU A 376 -9.59 50.71 6.91
N ALA A 377 -8.27 50.83 7.15
CA ALA A 377 -7.37 49.70 7.43
C ALA A 377 -7.75 48.87 8.67
N CYS A 378 -8.41 49.47 9.66
CA CYS A 378 -8.84 48.79 10.88
C CYS A 378 -10.26 48.22 10.81
N THR A 379 -10.93 48.28 9.66
CA THR A 379 -12.36 47.93 9.52
C THR A 379 -12.59 46.78 8.56
N SER A 380 -13.66 46.04 8.80
CA SER A 380 -14.22 45.05 7.89
C SER A 380 -15.70 45.33 7.66
N THR A 381 -16.20 45.03 6.45
CA THR A 381 -17.64 45.12 6.13
C THR A 381 -18.23 43.72 6.01
N ILE A 382 -18.89 43.27 7.07
CA ILE A 382 -19.52 41.95 7.14
C ILE A 382 -21.02 42.16 7.40
N ASP A 383 -21.86 41.40 6.68
CA ASP A 383 -23.33 41.45 6.79
C ASP A 383 -23.98 42.85 6.66
N GLY A 384 -23.29 43.77 5.97
CA GLY A 384 -23.75 45.14 5.73
C GLY A 384 -23.46 46.12 6.86
N PHE A 385 -22.68 45.72 7.86
CA PHE A 385 -22.17 46.60 8.91
C PHE A 385 -20.67 46.79 8.76
N THR A 386 -20.20 48.02 8.93
CA THR A 386 -18.77 48.34 8.98
C THR A 386 -18.33 48.42 10.43
N ASN A 387 -17.59 47.41 10.87
CA ASN A 387 -17.06 47.25 12.22
C ASN A 387 -15.53 47.30 12.20
N ARG A 388 -14.90 47.47 13.37
CA ARG A 388 -13.46 47.25 13.51
C ARG A 388 -13.16 45.75 13.48
N SER A 389 -12.02 45.34 12.94
CA SER A 389 -11.61 43.93 12.86
C SER A 389 -10.24 43.68 13.50
N LEU A 390 -10.09 42.56 14.19
CA LEU A 390 -8.87 42.10 14.85
C LEU A 390 -8.60 40.65 14.45
N VAL A 391 -7.38 40.33 14.01
CA VAL A 391 -6.88 38.96 13.89
C VAL A 391 -5.92 38.73 15.05
N LEU A 392 -6.21 37.75 15.90
CA LEU A 392 -5.47 37.49 17.14
C LEU A 392 -4.53 36.30 16.96
N GLY A 393 -3.26 36.44 17.35
CA GLY A 393 -2.27 35.35 17.40
C GLY A 393 -2.40 34.52 18.69
N ASP A 394 -1.30 33.91 19.14
CA ASP A 394 -1.22 33.02 20.31
C ASP A 394 -0.65 33.69 21.59
N SER A 395 -0.47 35.01 21.60
CA SER A 395 0.06 35.76 22.75
C SER A 395 -0.80 36.96 23.13
N ASP A 396 -0.77 37.33 24.42
CA ASP A 396 -1.45 38.52 24.97
C ASP A 396 -1.09 39.78 24.16
N VAL A 397 -2.09 40.60 23.81
CA VAL A 397 -1.89 41.79 22.98
C VAL A 397 -2.55 43.03 23.58
N GLU A 398 -1.78 44.11 23.63
CA GLU A 398 -2.28 45.44 23.94
C GLU A 398 -2.49 46.20 22.63
N LEU A 399 -3.75 46.49 22.28
CA LEU A 399 -4.06 47.21 21.05
C LEU A 399 -3.67 48.68 21.21
N GLY A 400 -3.11 49.25 20.13
CA GLY A 400 -2.78 50.66 20.07
C GLY A 400 -4.01 51.55 20.31
N VAL A 401 -3.79 52.69 20.97
CA VAL A 401 -4.85 53.67 21.27
C VAL A 401 -5.36 54.28 19.97
N VAL A 402 -6.67 54.17 19.75
CA VAL A 402 -7.36 54.73 18.58
C VAL A 402 -8.36 55.79 19.01
N CYS A 403 -8.59 56.78 18.17
CA CYS A 403 -9.60 57.79 18.44
C CYS A 403 -11.01 57.23 18.23
N TYR A 404 -11.95 57.67 19.05
CA TYR A 404 -13.36 57.36 18.85
C TYR A 404 -13.82 57.74 17.44
N ASN A 405 -14.36 56.76 16.72
CA ASN A 405 -14.82 56.87 15.34
C ASN A 405 -13.72 57.12 14.29
N SER A 406 -12.48 56.70 14.57
CA SER A 406 -11.34 56.75 13.64
C SER A 406 -10.43 55.52 13.79
N CYS A 407 -9.79 55.07 12.71
CA CYS A 407 -8.69 54.10 12.81
C CYS A 407 -7.38 54.73 13.30
N ASP A 408 -7.30 56.06 13.31
CA ASP A 408 -6.12 56.82 13.70
C ASP A 408 -6.24 57.31 15.15
N ALA A 409 -5.11 57.68 15.76
CA ALA A 409 -5.07 58.39 17.05
C ALA A 409 -5.82 59.74 16.98
N CYS A 410 -6.26 60.29 18.12
CA CYS A 410 -6.97 61.56 18.14
C CYS A 410 -6.04 62.71 17.71
N THR A 411 -6.64 63.77 17.16
CA THR A 411 -5.93 64.95 16.67
C THR A 411 -5.35 65.76 17.81
N GLY A 412 -4.17 65.35 18.27
CA GLY A 412 -3.47 65.98 19.39
C GLY A 412 -2.48 65.07 20.09
N ASP A 413 -2.57 63.75 19.88
CA ASP A 413 -1.63 62.79 20.46
C ASP A 413 -0.38 62.62 19.61
N GLU A 414 0.77 62.64 20.27
CA GLU A 414 2.03 62.32 19.62
C GLU A 414 2.08 60.81 19.41
N GLN A 415 1.79 60.37 18.19
CA GLN A 415 2.03 59.01 17.73
C GLN A 415 3.46 58.60 18.13
N SER A 416 3.59 57.52 18.88
CA SER A 416 4.89 56.97 19.23
C SER A 416 5.46 56.22 18.03
N TYR A 417 6.72 56.50 17.75
CA TYR A 417 7.48 55.84 16.69
C TYR A 417 8.62 55.08 17.35
N ALA A 418 8.88 53.88 16.84
CA ALA A 418 10.10 53.15 17.09
C ALA A 418 10.99 53.26 15.87
N THR A 419 12.27 53.52 16.09
CA THR A 419 13.27 53.45 15.03
C THR A 419 13.67 52.01 14.81
N VAL A 420 13.34 51.46 13.64
CA VAL A 420 13.84 50.15 13.22
C VAL A 420 15.09 50.36 12.36
N THR A 421 16.22 49.84 12.86
CA THR A 421 17.49 49.84 12.14
C THR A 421 17.64 48.53 11.40
N PHE A 422 17.55 48.59 10.08
CA PHE A 422 17.79 47.46 9.20
C PHE A 422 19.25 47.45 8.81
N ASN A 423 19.92 46.32 9.04
CA ASN A 423 21.28 46.07 8.61
C ASN A 423 21.29 44.84 7.71
N VAL A 424 21.79 44.99 6.48
CA VAL A 424 22.00 43.87 5.59
C VAL A 424 23.48 43.79 5.21
N ASN A 425 24.09 42.67 5.54
CA ASN A 425 25.47 42.40 5.21
C ASN A 425 25.54 41.90 3.75
N MET A 426 26.19 42.70 2.91
CA MET A 426 26.35 42.48 1.47
C MET A 426 27.76 41.95 1.13
N SER A 427 28.52 41.48 2.12
CA SER A 427 29.93 41.07 1.92
C SER A 427 30.13 39.96 0.88
N ASN A 428 29.08 39.21 0.56
CA ASN A 428 29.07 38.16 -0.45
C ASN A 428 28.51 38.60 -1.81
N GLU A 429 28.03 39.82 -1.92
CA GLU A 429 27.25 40.29 -3.08
C GLU A 429 28.00 41.40 -3.83
N GLU A 430 27.90 41.39 -5.17
CA GLU A 430 28.23 42.58 -5.95
C GLU A 430 27.05 43.56 -5.86
N VAL A 431 27.23 44.65 -5.14
CA VAL A 431 26.17 45.66 -4.94
C VAL A 431 25.86 46.36 -6.27
N ALA A 432 24.57 46.35 -6.64
CA ALA A 432 24.07 46.98 -7.86
C ALA A 432 24.41 48.48 -7.90
N GLU A 433 24.60 49.04 -9.10
CA GLU A 433 24.92 50.48 -9.26
C GLU A 433 23.83 51.40 -8.67
N SER A 434 22.58 50.94 -8.62
CA SER A 434 21.49 51.64 -7.95
C SER A 434 21.56 51.59 -6.41
N GLY A 435 22.29 50.64 -5.83
CA GLY A 435 22.40 50.46 -4.38
C GLY A 435 21.45 49.39 -3.81
N VAL A 436 21.42 49.31 -2.48
CA VAL A 436 20.67 48.32 -1.70
C VAL A 436 19.47 49.00 -1.03
N TYR A 437 18.33 48.31 -0.96
CA TYR A 437 17.09 48.88 -0.45
C TYR A 437 16.30 47.90 0.43
N VAL A 438 15.50 48.47 1.33
CA VAL A 438 14.38 47.76 1.98
C VAL A 438 13.13 47.95 1.12
N ALA A 439 12.38 46.87 0.91
CA ALA A 439 11.13 46.83 0.14
C ALA A 439 10.15 45.81 0.76
N GLY A 440 9.02 45.54 0.11
CA GLY A 440 8.07 44.50 0.50
C GLY A 440 6.97 44.97 1.45
N GLY A 441 5.98 44.10 1.67
CA GLY A 441 4.80 44.37 2.47
C GLY A 441 3.98 45.59 2.04
N ASP A 442 2.95 45.92 2.82
CA ASP A 442 2.08 47.08 2.55
C ASP A 442 2.76 48.43 2.90
N PHE A 443 3.74 48.41 3.81
CA PHE A 443 4.41 49.63 4.29
C PHE A 443 5.65 50.02 3.46
N PHE A 444 6.55 49.07 3.15
CA PHE A 444 7.83 49.41 2.51
C PHE A 444 7.71 49.51 0.98
N GLY A 445 6.71 48.86 0.39
CA GLY A 445 6.34 49.03 -1.02
C GLY A 445 7.40 48.50 -2.00
N ALA A 446 7.47 49.08 -3.19
CA ALA A 446 8.28 48.55 -4.28
C ALA A 446 9.80 48.82 -4.12
N PRO A 447 10.68 47.99 -4.72
CA PRO A 447 12.12 48.16 -4.68
C PRO A 447 12.58 49.53 -5.21
N GLY A 448 13.51 50.16 -4.49
CA GLY A 448 14.00 51.51 -4.78
C GLY A 448 13.50 52.61 -3.84
N THR A 449 12.57 52.31 -2.94
CA THR A 449 11.92 53.32 -2.07
C THR A 449 12.77 53.72 -0.88
N TYR A 450 13.33 52.75 -0.14
CA TYR A 450 14.08 52.98 1.10
C TYR A 450 15.56 52.61 0.92
N PRO A 451 16.43 53.54 0.43
CA PRO A 451 17.83 53.27 0.15
C PRO A 451 18.65 53.11 1.42
N MET A 452 19.45 52.05 1.46
CA MET A 452 20.39 51.76 2.54
C MET A 452 21.78 52.31 2.20
N THR A 453 22.57 52.64 3.22
CA THR A 453 23.92 53.19 3.06
C THR A 453 24.95 52.42 3.88
N ASP A 454 26.13 52.22 3.30
CA ASP A 454 27.33 51.72 3.98
C ASP A 454 28.30 52.90 4.16
N GLU A 455 28.15 53.65 5.25
CA GLU A 455 28.93 54.88 5.47
C GLU A 455 30.35 54.62 5.99
N ASP A 456 30.56 53.51 6.69
CA ASP A 456 31.86 53.11 7.26
C ASP A 456 32.64 52.12 6.37
N ALA A 457 32.05 51.72 5.25
CA ALA A 457 32.64 50.87 4.22
C ALA A 457 33.03 49.48 4.77
N ASP A 458 32.20 48.94 5.66
CA ASP A 458 32.39 47.62 6.25
C ASP A 458 31.63 46.49 5.52
N GLY A 459 30.82 46.85 4.51
CA GLY A 459 30.03 45.92 3.71
C GLY A 459 28.62 45.69 4.26
N ILE A 460 28.24 46.33 5.37
CA ILE A 460 26.90 46.29 5.96
C ILE A 460 26.17 47.56 5.56
N TYR A 461 25.08 47.39 4.83
CA TYR A 461 24.20 48.47 4.43
C TYR A 461 23.16 48.68 5.51
N THR A 462 23.04 49.91 5.99
CA THR A 462 22.15 50.27 7.09
C THR A 462 21.14 51.33 6.66
N ILE A 463 19.90 51.19 7.13
CA ILE A 463 18.90 52.26 7.15
C ILE A 463 18.14 52.23 8.48
N ALA A 464 17.83 53.41 9.01
CA ALA A 464 16.93 53.57 10.14
C ALA A 464 15.60 54.13 9.63
N ILE A 465 14.49 53.45 9.91
CA ILE A 465 13.14 53.84 9.50
C ILE A 465 12.28 53.98 10.75
N GLU A 466 11.64 55.13 10.93
CA GLU A 466 10.66 55.34 12.00
C GLU A 466 9.35 54.65 11.61
N LEU A 467 8.95 53.66 12.40
CA LEU A 467 7.71 52.91 12.24
C LEU A 467 6.74 53.26 13.37
N PRO A 468 5.43 53.39 13.10
CA PRO A 468 4.44 53.68 14.12
C PRO A 468 4.30 52.47 15.06
N THR A 469 4.38 52.65 16.38
CA THR A 469 4.22 51.54 17.34
C THR A 469 2.78 51.40 17.81
N PRO A 470 2.24 50.16 17.94
CA PRO A 470 2.85 48.88 17.57
C PRO A 470 2.93 48.67 16.04
N PHE A 471 3.99 48.03 15.54
CA PHE A 471 4.14 47.64 14.11
C PHE A 471 4.42 46.15 13.93
N THR A 472 3.65 45.50 13.06
CA THR A 472 3.91 44.16 12.52
C THR A 472 3.74 44.21 11.00
N GLY A 473 4.68 43.64 10.24
CA GLY A 473 4.59 43.61 8.77
C GLY A 473 5.81 43.02 8.07
N ASN A 474 5.57 42.58 6.83
CA ASN A 474 6.59 41.92 6.01
C ASN A 474 7.52 42.93 5.32
N TYR A 475 8.77 42.52 5.10
CA TYR A 475 9.78 43.27 4.37
C TYR A 475 10.75 42.33 3.63
N ILE A 476 11.53 42.86 2.70
CA ILE A 476 12.53 42.12 1.94
C ILE A 476 13.71 43.04 1.60
N PHE A 477 14.93 42.50 1.57
CA PHE A 477 16.08 43.23 1.03
C PHE A 477 16.16 43.08 -0.49
N THR A 478 16.55 44.17 -1.16
CA THR A 478 16.71 44.20 -2.62
C THR A 478 18.05 44.80 -2.99
N ASN A 479 18.78 44.12 -3.86
CA ASN A 479 20.03 44.60 -4.44
C ASN A 479 19.74 45.32 -5.77
N GLY A 480 19.06 46.46 -5.66
CA GLY A 480 18.79 47.37 -6.76
C GLY A 480 17.38 47.96 -6.77
N ALA A 481 17.16 48.94 -7.64
CA ALA A 481 15.85 49.57 -7.88
C ALA A 481 15.20 49.01 -9.17
N CYS A 482 14.91 47.70 -9.18
CA CYS A 482 14.50 46.98 -10.41
C CYS A 482 13.08 47.31 -10.91
N GLY A 483 12.23 47.97 -10.12
CA GLY A 483 10.87 48.37 -10.53
C GLY A 483 9.85 47.23 -10.54
N ASP A 484 10.30 45.98 -10.58
CA ASP A 484 9.59 44.77 -10.14
C ASP A 484 10.34 44.16 -8.93
N TYR A 485 10.10 42.88 -8.60
CA TYR A 485 10.78 42.17 -7.51
C TYR A 485 11.90 41.23 -8.01
N SER A 486 12.40 41.39 -9.24
CA SER A 486 13.45 40.51 -9.80
C SER A 486 14.80 40.62 -9.09
N CYS A 487 15.02 41.69 -8.33
CA CYS A 487 16.24 41.97 -7.57
C CYS A 487 16.08 41.73 -6.06
N LYS A 488 15.02 41.05 -5.63
CA LYS A 488 14.84 40.68 -4.22
C LYS A 488 15.77 39.50 -3.86
N GLU A 489 16.11 39.39 -2.59
CA GLU A 489 16.80 38.21 -2.07
C GLU A 489 15.93 36.94 -2.15
N ASN A 490 16.55 35.77 -2.27
CA ASN A 490 15.85 34.49 -2.27
C ASN A 490 15.91 33.85 -0.88
N LEU A 491 14.74 33.69 -0.25
CA LEU A 491 14.61 33.05 1.06
C LEU A 491 13.82 31.73 1.01
N ALA A 492 13.45 31.24 -0.18
CA ALA A 492 12.62 30.05 -0.30
C ALA A 492 13.21 28.85 0.47
N GLY A 493 12.40 28.23 1.33
CA GLY A 493 12.80 27.08 2.15
C GLY A 493 13.66 27.41 3.38
N LEU A 494 13.93 28.69 3.67
CA LEU A 494 14.69 29.10 4.84
C LEU A 494 13.79 29.46 6.04
N GLU A 495 14.31 29.33 7.26
CA GLU A 495 13.57 29.55 8.52
C GLU A 495 13.03 30.98 8.72
N CYS A 496 13.65 31.98 8.08
CA CYS A 496 13.25 33.38 8.17
C CYS A 496 12.36 33.83 7.01
N ALA A 497 11.95 32.89 6.16
CA ALA A 497 10.96 33.13 5.12
C ALA A 497 9.55 32.99 5.70
N ASP A 498 8.73 34.00 5.44
CA ASP A 498 7.36 34.12 5.89
C ASP A 498 6.41 34.25 4.69
N GLY A 499 5.27 33.56 4.80
CA GLY A 499 4.19 33.60 3.84
C GLY A 499 4.50 33.03 2.45
N THR A 500 3.56 33.21 1.53
CA THR A 500 3.62 32.65 0.16
C THR A 500 4.71 33.25 -0.73
N TRP A 501 5.24 34.41 -0.34
CA TRP A 501 6.23 35.15 -1.11
C TRP A 501 7.65 34.96 -0.59
N ASN A 502 7.85 34.21 0.49
CA ASN A 502 9.14 34.02 1.14
C ASN A 502 9.79 35.38 1.52
N ASP A 503 9.01 36.28 2.11
CA ASP A 503 9.50 37.57 2.60
C ASP A 503 9.92 37.45 4.07
N ARG A 504 10.59 38.45 4.65
CA ARG A 504 10.89 38.48 6.09
C ARG A 504 9.73 39.10 6.84
N LEU A 505 9.53 38.74 8.12
CA LEU A 505 8.51 39.31 8.99
C LEU A 505 9.15 40.17 10.11
N LEU A 506 8.62 41.38 10.33
CA LEU A 506 8.78 42.11 11.59
C LEU A 506 7.54 41.86 12.44
N SER A 507 7.73 41.36 13.66
CA SER A 507 6.65 41.15 14.63
C SER A 507 6.84 42.05 15.85
N ASP A 508 5.74 42.67 16.29
CA ASP A 508 5.57 43.32 17.60
C ASP A 508 6.57 44.43 17.93
N ILE A 509 6.86 45.29 16.96
CA ILE A 509 7.74 46.44 17.15
C ILE A 509 7.05 47.48 18.04
N ASN A 510 7.48 47.55 19.30
CA ASN A 510 6.99 48.48 20.31
C ASN A 510 8.07 49.45 20.83
N GLU A 511 9.33 49.21 20.50
CA GLU A 511 10.49 50.02 20.87
C GLU A 511 11.56 49.97 19.77
N ASP A 512 12.56 50.85 19.86
CA ASP A 512 13.68 50.89 18.91
C ASP A 512 14.31 49.50 18.75
N THR A 513 14.31 48.99 17.52
CA THR A 513 14.71 47.61 17.21
C THR A 513 15.79 47.62 16.16
N SER A 514 16.71 46.66 16.20
CA SER A 514 17.73 46.48 15.17
C SER A 514 17.67 45.07 14.63
N VAL A 515 17.52 44.91 13.31
CA VAL A 515 17.58 43.63 12.62
C VAL A 515 18.85 43.56 11.79
N THR A 516 19.54 42.42 11.82
CA THR A 516 20.79 42.21 11.09
C THR A 516 20.74 40.86 10.41
N PHE A 517 20.93 40.85 9.09
CA PHE A 517 20.95 39.61 8.31
C PHE A 517 21.98 39.71 7.21
N CYS A 518 22.43 38.57 6.72
CA CYS A 518 23.11 38.46 5.45
C CYS A 518 22.10 38.41 4.31
N TYR A 519 22.43 39.07 3.19
CA TYR A 519 21.58 39.05 2.00
C TYR A 519 21.33 37.62 1.54
N GLY A 520 20.06 37.21 1.41
CA GLY A 520 19.65 35.86 1.02
C GLY A 520 19.85 34.78 2.10
N GLN A 521 20.12 35.15 3.35
CA GLN A 521 20.35 34.20 4.44
C GLN A 521 19.60 34.62 5.72
N CYS A 522 19.36 33.67 6.61
CA CYS A 522 18.73 33.92 7.91
C CYS A 522 19.73 34.19 9.05
N SER A 523 21.03 34.16 8.76
CA SER A 523 22.08 34.37 9.74
C SER A 523 22.58 35.82 9.78
N GLU A 524 23.01 36.25 10.98
CA GLU A 524 23.72 37.53 11.18
C GLU A 524 25.17 37.50 10.66
N SER A 525 25.77 36.30 10.62
CA SER A 525 27.13 36.06 10.14
C SER A 525 27.10 35.41 8.77
N CYS A 526 27.65 36.08 7.77
CA CYS A 526 27.61 35.56 6.42
C CYS A 526 28.59 34.42 6.32
N ALA A 527 28.09 33.22 6.00
CA ALA A 527 28.96 32.15 5.53
C ALA A 527 29.74 32.73 4.35
N SER A 528 31.07 32.58 4.34
CA SER A 528 31.90 33.11 3.26
C SER A 528 31.40 32.58 1.93
N SER A 529 31.11 33.46 0.98
CA SER A 529 30.80 33.09 -0.40
C SER A 529 31.89 32.16 -0.92
N GLY A 530 31.50 30.92 -1.16
CA GLY A 530 32.32 29.90 -1.79
C GLY A 530 31.74 29.55 -3.14
N THR A 531 32.39 28.62 -3.81
CA THR A 531 31.74 27.83 -4.84
C THR A 531 31.74 26.38 -4.41
N ALA A 532 30.67 25.66 -4.74
CA ALA A 532 30.58 24.22 -4.61
C ALA A 532 30.35 23.63 -5.99
N MET A 533 31.07 22.57 -6.29
CA MET A 533 30.78 21.73 -7.44
C MET A 533 29.63 20.81 -7.05
N VAL A 534 28.46 21.02 -7.66
CA VAL A 534 27.31 20.15 -7.49
C VAL A 534 27.23 19.23 -8.69
N THR A 535 27.21 17.92 -8.44
CA THR A 535 27.07 16.91 -9.48
C THR A 535 25.69 16.27 -9.39
N TRP A 536 24.94 16.28 -10.48
CA TRP A 536 23.68 15.56 -10.60
C TRP A 536 23.89 14.31 -11.45
N ASN A 537 23.51 13.17 -10.90
CA ASN A 537 23.46 11.88 -11.55
C ASN A 537 22.00 11.43 -11.61
N VAL A 538 21.46 11.30 -12.81
CA VAL A 538 20.09 10.82 -13.03
C VAL A 538 20.13 9.49 -13.77
N ASN A 539 19.59 8.46 -13.13
CA ASN A 539 19.47 7.14 -13.72
C ASN A 539 18.26 7.11 -14.67
N MET A 540 18.49 6.70 -15.91
CA MET A 540 17.49 6.65 -16.98
C MET A 540 17.09 5.21 -17.34
N GLN A 541 17.40 4.19 -16.52
CA GLN A 541 17.20 2.78 -16.89
C GLN A 541 15.75 2.40 -17.23
N ASN A 542 14.76 3.14 -16.71
CA ASN A 542 13.34 2.93 -16.98
C ASN A 542 12.82 3.70 -18.20
N GLU A 543 13.67 4.52 -18.83
CA GLU A 543 13.27 5.50 -19.83
C GLU A 543 13.89 5.21 -21.20
N GLU A 544 13.11 5.44 -22.26
CA GLU A 544 13.69 5.58 -23.60
C GLU A 544 14.31 6.98 -23.72
N VAL A 545 15.64 7.06 -23.68
CA VAL A 545 16.34 8.35 -23.76
C VAL A 545 16.09 9.02 -25.11
N SER A 546 15.63 10.27 -25.05
CA SER A 546 15.38 11.11 -26.21
C SER A 546 16.63 11.26 -27.07
N PRO A 547 16.51 11.27 -28.42
CA PRO A 547 17.64 11.54 -29.31
C PRO A 547 18.32 12.89 -29.08
N ASP A 548 17.63 13.84 -28.46
CA ASP A 548 18.18 15.15 -28.11
C ASP A 548 19.03 15.10 -26.81
N GLY A 549 18.88 14.05 -25.99
CA GLY A 549 19.62 13.83 -24.74
C GLY A 549 18.83 14.14 -23.47
N VAL A 550 19.51 14.04 -22.33
CA VAL A 550 18.99 14.34 -20.99
C VAL A 550 19.57 15.67 -20.51
N PHE A 551 18.76 16.50 -19.85
CA PHE A 551 19.16 17.84 -19.43
C PHE A 551 18.72 18.16 -18.01
N LEU A 552 19.54 18.93 -17.31
CA LEU A 552 19.16 19.65 -16.09
C LEU A 552 18.49 20.97 -16.46
N ALA A 553 17.34 21.26 -15.86
CA ALA A 553 16.55 22.47 -16.10
C ALA A 553 15.84 22.93 -14.81
N GLY A 554 15.05 24.00 -14.90
CA GLY A 554 14.18 24.44 -13.79
C GLY A 554 14.81 25.47 -12.87
N GLY A 555 14.01 25.95 -11.91
CA GLY A 555 14.39 27.04 -11.02
C GLY A 555 14.72 28.35 -11.75
N VAL A 556 15.36 29.28 -11.05
CA VAL A 556 15.87 30.54 -11.63
C VAL A 556 17.27 30.40 -12.24
N ASP A 557 18.00 29.35 -11.86
CA ASP A 557 19.42 29.18 -12.15
C ASP A 557 19.72 28.17 -13.28
N PHE A 558 18.83 27.21 -13.57
CA PHE A 558 19.09 26.13 -14.53
C PHE A 558 18.33 26.27 -15.87
N GLY A 559 17.60 27.36 -16.09
CA GLY A 559 17.04 27.67 -17.41
C GLY A 559 15.96 26.69 -17.90
N SER A 560 15.84 26.56 -19.23
CA SER A 560 14.77 25.82 -19.91
C SER A 560 15.24 24.43 -20.41
N PRO A 561 14.30 23.52 -20.74
CA PRO A 561 14.65 22.22 -21.31
C PRO A 561 15.54 22.34 -22.56
N GLY A 562 16.72 21.70 -22.51
CA GLY A 562 17.75 21.80 -23.55
C GLY A 562 18.99 22.62 -23.18
N ASP A 563 18.96 23.41 -22.10
CA ASP A 563 20.05 24.35 -21.79
C ASP A 563 21.30 23.67 -21.19
N ASN A 564 21.14 22.73 -20.24
CA ASN A 564 22.25 22.07 -19.56
C ASN A 564 22.30 20.56 -19.87
N PRO A 565 22.95 20.15 -20.98
CA PRO A 565 23.03 18.76 -21.39
C PRO A 565 23.87 17.94 -20.40
N MET A 566 23.33 16.78 -20.03
CA MET A 566 24.00 15.77 -19.21
C MET A 566 24.65 14.71 -20.11
N THR A 567 25.67 14.02 -19.62
CA THR A 567 26.42 13.00 -20.37
C THR A 567 26.48 11.68 -19.63
N ASP A 568 26.33 10.59 -20.38
CA ASP A 568 26.60 9.22 -19.95
C ASP A 568 27.89 8.77 -20.68
N GLU A 569 29.05 9.00 -20.04
CA GLU A 569 30.36 8.74 -20.67
C GLU A 569 30.79 7.26 -20.60
N ASP A 570 30.33 6.53 -19.58
CA ASP A 570 30.65 5.11 -19.36
C ASP A 570 29.60 4.15 -19.90
N GLY A 571 28.43 4.65 -20.31
CA GLY A 571 27.37 3.90 -20.97
C GLY A 571 26.57 3.04 -20.01
N ASP A 572 26.50 3.42 -18.73
CA ASP A 572 25.78 2.68 -17.70
C ASP A 572 24.30 3.10 -17.58
N GLY A 573 23.87 4.12 -18.34
CA GLY A 573 22.51 4.66 -18.31
C GLY A 573 22.28 5.75 -17.28
N VAL A 574 23.31 6.16 -16.52
CA VAL A 574 23.29 7.29 -15.59
C VAL A 574 23.86 8.51 -16.29
N TYR A 575 23.04 9.54 -16.41
CA TYR A 575 23.45 10.80 -17.02
C TYR A 575 23.95 11.75 -15.95
N SER A 576 25.14 12.33 -16.16
CA SER A 576 25.80 13.20 -15.21
C SER A 576 26.03 14.60 -15.74
N ILE A 577 25.91 15.60 -14.86
CA ILE A 577 26.41 16.97 -15.09
C ILE A 577 26.97 17.52 -13.78
N THR A 578 28.05 18.29 -13.86
CA THR A 578 28.58 19.04 -12.71
C THR A 578 28.56 20.52 -13.02
N LEU A 579 27.89 21.31 -12.17
CA LEU A 579 27.87 22.77 -12.25
C LEU A 579 28.49 23.39 -10.99
N GLU A 580 29.13 24.53 -11.17
CA GLU A 580 29.67 25.33 -10.07
C GLU A 580 28.58 26.28 -9.57
N LEU A 581 28.13 26.09 -8.33
CA LEU A 581 27.13 26.95 -7.68
C LEU A 581 27.79 27.83 -6.62
N THR A 582 27.28 29.05 -6.46
CA THR A 582 27.70 29.97 -5.39
C THR A 582 27.12 29.52 -4.06
N THR A 583 27.94 29.30 -3.04
CA THR A 583 27.49 28.84 -1.72
C THR A 583 27.35 29.97 -0.70
N PRO A 584 26.37 29.89 0.23
CA PRO A 584 25.35 28.84 0.31
C PRO A 584 24.31 28.92 -0.82
N TYR A 585 23.92 27.77 -1.39
CA TYR A 585 22.92 27.70 -2.46
C TYR A 585 21.61 27.04 -1.99
N ASN A 586 20.49 27.64 -2.38
CA ASN A 586 19.13 27.10 -2.26
C ASN A 586 18.37 27.38 -3.56
N GLY A 587 17.77 26.36 -4.18
CA GLY A 587 17.01 26.54 -5.40
C GLY A 587 16.42 25.27 -5.99
N ASN A 588 15.38 25.45 -6.80
CA ASN A 588 14.65 24.36 -7.45
C ASN A 588 15.36 23.91 -8.74
N TYR A 589 15.18 22.64 -9.10
CA TYR A 589 15.68 22.05 -10.33
C TYR A 589 14.80 20.88 -10.77
N THR A 590 14.94 20.42 -12.01
CA THR A 590 14.25 19.25 -12.55
C THR A 590 15.06 18.63 -13.68
N PHE A 591 14.79 17.36 -14.00
CA PHE A 591 15.35 16.70 -15.17
C PHE A 591 14.38 16.71 -16.34
N THR A 592 14.93 16.80 -17.55
CA THR A 592 14.16 16.72 -18.80
C THR A 592 14.78 15.69 -19.75
N ASN A 593 13.94 14.85 -20.35
CA ASN A 593 14.32 13.86 -21.34
C ASN A 593 14.06 14.42 -22.76
N GLY A 594 14.92 15.34 -23.20
CA GLY A 594 14.88 16.02 -24.50
C GLY A 594 14.84 17.54 -24.41
N ALA A 595 14.98 18.20 -25.57
CA ALA A 595 14.92 19.66 -25.71
C ALA A 595 13.58 20.12 -26.29
N CYS A 596 12.47 19.84 -25.59
CA CYS A 596 11.12 19.92 -26.13
C CYS A 596 10.61 21.35 -26.46
N GLY A 597 11.31 22.41 -26.04
CA GLY A 597 10.92 23.81 -26.31
C GLY A 597 9.71 24.32 -25.52
N ASP A 598 8.98 23.41 -24.88
CA ASP A 598 8.08 23.62 -23.74
C ASP A 598 8.53 22.73 -22.57
N TRP A 599 7.65 22.40 -21.61
CA TRP A 599 7.95 21.54 -20.47
C TRP A 599 7.40 20.11 -20.62
N SER A 600 7.01 19.67 -21.83
CA SER A 600 6.37 18.37 -22.04
C SER A 600 7.30 17.16 -21.81
N CYS A 601 8.61 17.38 -21.78
CA CYS A 601 9.66 16.39 -21.58
C CYS A 601 10.25 16.42 -20.16
N LYS A 602 9.66 17.23 -19.28
CA LYS A 602 9.98 17.26 -17.85
C LYS A 602 9.55 15.94 -17.21
N GLU A 603 10.35 15.46 -16.27
CA GLU A 603 9.93 14.37 -15.38
C GLU A 603 8.65 14.71 -14.60
N ASP A 604 7.91 13.67 -14.18
CA ASP A 604 6.73 13.82 -13.32
C ASP A 604 6.98 13.11 -11.99
N ILE A 605 7.20 13.90 -10.94
CA ILE A 605 7.37 13.44 -9.55
C ILE A 605 6.18 13.82 -8.67
N SER A 606 5.03 14.14 -9.27
CA SER A 606 3.86 14.61 -8.53
C SER A 606 3.42 13.62 -7.44
N GLY A 607 3.27 14.11 -6.22
CA GLY A 607 2.82 13.29 -5.07
C GLY A 607 3.92 12.46 -4.40
N GLN A 608 5.17 12.61 -4.81
CA GLN A 608 6.33 12.01 -4.15
C GLN A 608 7.00 13.00 -3.18
N ASP A 609 7.75 12.50 -2.20
CA ASP A 609 8.28 13.28 -1.08
C ASP A 609 9.29 14.38 -1.47
N CYS A 610 10.01 14.21 -2.59
CA CYS A 610 10.99 15.20 -3.07
C CYS A 610 10.39 16.27 -4.00
N ALA A 611 9.08 16.19 -4.28
CA ALA A 611 8.40 17.17 -5.11
C ALA A 611 8.08 18.43 -4.30
N ASP A 612 8.67 19.54 -4.70
CA ASP A 612 8.52 20.85 -4.09
C ASP A 612 7.59 21.77 -4.89
N GLY A 613 6.76 22.51 -4.15
CA GLY A 613 5.90 23.55 -4.66
C GLY A 613 4.80 23.10 -5.64
N THR A 614 4.15 24.07 -6.28
CA THR A 614 3.05 23.83 -7.23
C THR A 614 3.50 23.19 -8.54
N TRP A 615 4.79 23.25 -8.83
CA TRP A 615 5.36 22.82 -10.09
C TRP A 615 6.09 21.50 -9.98
N ASN A 616 5.91 20.70 -8.92
CA ASN A 616 6.54 19.39 -8.76
C ASN A 616 8.03 19.35 -9.17
N ASP A 617 8.79 20.40 -8.82
CA ASP A 617 10.23 20.48 -9.05
C ASP A 617 10.98 19.84 -7.87
N ARG A 618 12.24 19.48 -8.04
CA ARG A 618 13.11 19.06 -6.94
C ARG A 618 13.71 20.30 -6.26
N LEU A 619 14.04 20.20 -4.97
CA LEU A 619 14.66 21.29 -4.20
C LEU A 619 16.09 20.92 -3.77
N LEU A 620 17.06 21.80 -4.04
CA LEU A 620 18.37 21.79 -3.37
C LEU A 620 18.35 22.82 -2.26
N SER A 621 18.68 22.39 -1.03
CA SER A 621 18.71 23.26 0.14
C SER A 621 20.05 23.22 0.85
N ASN A 622 20.48 24.38 1.33
CA ASN A 622 21.65 24.60 2.18
C ASN A 622 22.98 24.02 1.66
N ILE A 623 23.24 24.14 0.36
CA ILE A 623 24.49 23.66 -0.23
C ILE A 623 25.63 24.60 0.15
N THR A 624 26.52 24.14 1.04
CA THR A 624 27.66 24.92 1.57
C THR A 624 29.03 24.41 1.11
N GLU A 625 29.08 23.20 0.57
CA GLU A 625 30.27 22.51 0.06
C GLU A 625 29.90 21.62 -1.14
N ASP A 626 30.90 21.02 -1.80
CA ASP A 626 30.70 20.11 -2.94
C ASP A 626 29.65 19.04 -2.60
N HIS A 627 28.70 18.84 -3.51
CA HIS A 627 27.53 18.00 -3.26
C HIS A 627 27.25 17.08 -4.46
N VAL A 628 26.71 15.89 -4.19
CA VAL A 628 26.34 14.93 -5.23
C VAL A 628 24.89 14.53 -5.01
N VAL A 629 24.09 14.69 -6.06
CA VAL A 629 22.70 14.25 -6.15
C VAL A 629 22.69 12.98 -6.98
N ASN A 630 22.20 11.88 -6.41
CA ASN A 630 21.92 10.64 -7.14
C ASN A 630 20.43 10.38 -7.08
N THR A 631 19.78 10.18 -8.22
CA THR A 631 18.35 9.92 -8.27
C THR A 631 17.96 9.20 -9.55
N CYS A 632 16.72 8.75 -9.63
CA CYS A 632 16.14 8.18 -10.85
C CYS A 632 15.18 9.17 -11.51
N PHE A 633 15.13 9.16 -12.84
CA PHE A 633 14.21 10.01 -13.60
C PHE A 633 12.75 9.69 -13.25
N GLY A 634 11.99 10.70 -12.80
CA GLY A 634 10.59 10.49 -12.39
C GLY A 634 10.40 9.83 -11.02
N GLU A 635 11.47 9.57 -10.27
CA GLU A 635 11.40 8.99 -8.92
C GLU A 635 12.23 9.81 -7.91
N CYS A 636 11.74 9.90 -6.68
CA CYS A 636 12.39 10.61 -5.57
C CYS A 636 13.43 9.76 -4.82
N THR A 637 14.23 8.95 -5.52
CA THR A 637 15.31 8.18 -4.90
C THR A 637 16.52 9.06 -4.60
N THR A 638 17.27 8.75 -3.54
CA THR A 638 18.46 9.52 -3.10
C THR A 638 19.78 8.78 -3.35
N ASP A 639 19.70 7.51 -3.73
CA ASP A 639 20.84 6.63 -4.00
C ASP A 639 21.06 6.39 -5.51
N GLY A 640 20.17 6.88 -6.37
CA GLY A 640 20.23 6.67 -7.82
C GLY A 640 19.67 5.33 -8.31
N SER A 641 19.06 4.53 -7.43
CA SER A 641 18.29 3.35 -7.86
C SER A 641 16.98 3.79 -8.54
N CYS A 642 16.52 3.02 -9.54
CA CYS A 642 15.13 3.10 -9.99
C CYS A 642 14.40 1.83 -9.60
N SER A 643 13.13 1.97 -9.23
CA SER A 643 12.25 0.82 -9.07
C SER A 643 12.14 0.06 -10.40
N ALA A 644 12.24 -1.27 -10.38
CA ALA A 644 12.04 -2.05 -11.58
C ALA A 644 10.57 -1.89 -12.04
N PRO A 645 10.30 -1.66 -13.33
CA PRO A 645 8.92 -1.59 -13.81
C PRO A 645 8.23 -2.95 -13.58
N PRO A 646 6.92 -2.94 -13.26
CA PRO A 646 6.18 -4.18 -12.99
C PRO A 646 6.19 -5.09 -14.23
N VAL A 647 6.54 -6.36 -14.02
CA VAL A 647 6.58 -7.37 -15.10
C VAL A 647 5.14 -7.81 -15.39
N MET A 648 4.65 -7.56 -16.60
CA MET A 648 3.31 -7.97 -17.02
C MET A 648 3.36 -9.31 -17.76
N VAL A 649 2.49 -10.25 -17.37
CA VAL A 649 2.34 -11.59 -17.97
C VAL A 649 0.91 -11.80 -18.49
N ASP A 650 0.77 -12.55 -19.58
CA ASP A 650 -0.52 -12.92 -20.14
C ASP A 650 -1.01 -14.25 -19.54
N VAL A 651 -2.14 -14.19 -18.83
CA VAL A 651 -2.90 -15.36 -18.38
C VAL A 651 -3.84 -15.80 -19.49
N LEU A 652 -3.67 -17.04 -19.94
CA LEU A 652 -4.54 -17.65 -20.97
C LEU A 652 -5.68 -18.42 -20.32
N PHE A 653 -6.92 -18.18 -20.75
CA PHE A 653 -8.08 -18.96 -20.36
C PHE A 653 -8.50 -19.87 -21.52
N SER A 654 -8.78 -21.14 -21.24
CA SER A 654 -9.27 -22.13 -22.19
C SER A 654 -10.36 -23.00 -21.55
N ILE A 655 -11.61 -22.55 -21.68
CA ILE A 655 -12.76 -23.07 -20.95
C ILE A 655 -13.58 -24.02 -21.82
N ASP A 656 -13.76 -25.25 -21.36
CA ASP A 656 -14.70 -26.22 -21.90
C ASP A 656 -16.10 -25.99 -21.31
N MET A 657 -17.04 -25.64 -22.17
CA MET A 657 -18.43 -25.34 -21.82
C MET A 657 -19.39 -26.48 -22.20
N THR A 658 -18.91 -27.69 -22.49
CA THR A 658 -19.73 -28.80 -23.03
C THR A 658 -20.95 -29.10 -22.17
N ASN A 659 -20.81 -29.12 -20.84
CA ASN A 659 -21.92 -29.37 -19.90
C ASN A 659 -22.94 -28.22 -19.81
N TYR A 660 -22.59 -27.06 -20.35
CA TYR A 660 -23.40 -25.83 -20.34
C TYR A 660 -23.75 -25.33 -21.75
N ALA A 661 -23.54 -26.15 -22.79
CA ALA A 661 -23.79 -25.79 -24.18
C ALA A 661 -25.24 -25.31 -24.43
N TYR A 662 -26.20 -25.82 -23.65
CA TYR A 662 -27.61 -25.41 -23.73
C TYR A 662 -27.84 -23.93 -23.39
N LEU A 663 -26.95 -23.30 -22.59
CA LEU A 663 -27.06 -21.86 -22.28
C LEU A 663 -26.85 -21.01 -23.53
N LEU A 664 -25.94 -21.43 -24.40
CA LEU A 664 -25.63 -20.74 -25.66
C LEU A 664 -26.83 -20.75 -26.63
N ASP A 665 -27.71 -21.76 -26.53
CA ASP A 665 -28.95 -21.86 -27.29
C ASP A 665 -30.11 -21.04 -26.67
N MET A 666 -29.94 -20.50 -25.46
CA MET A 666 -30.95 -19.72 -24.70
C MET A 666 -30.67 -18.20 -24.71
N ASP A 667 -30.08 -17.69 -25.80
CA ASP A 667 -29.72 -16.28 -25.97
C ASP A 667 -28.59 -15.75 -25.05
N TYR A 668 -27.83 -16.63 -24.36
CA TYR A 668 -26.56 -16.30 -23.68
C TYR A 668 -25.39 -16.48 -24.65
N ALA A 669 -25.19 -15.52 -25.56
CA ALA A 669 -24.32 -15.64 -26.72
C ALA A 669 -22.79 -15.50 -26.45
N ALA A 670 -22.37 -15.04 -25.27
CA ALA A 670 -20.97 -14.80 -24.91
C ALA A 670 -20.60 -15.50 -23.60
N VAL A 671 -19.35 -15.98 -23.53
CA VAL A 671 -18.72 -16.51 -22.31
C VAL A 671 -17.65 -15.52 -21.88
N VAL A 672 -17.70 -15.08 -20.63
CA VAL A 672 -16.77 -14.09 -20.06
C VAL A 672 -16.18 -14.58 -18.75
N ILE A 673 -14.97 -14.11 -18.42
CA ILE A 673 -14.34 -14.30 -17.11
C ILE A 673 -14.38 -12.97 -16.35
N ASN A 674 -15.12 -12.93 -15.24
CA ASN A 674 -15.10 -11.78 -14.32
C ASN A 674 -14.22 -12.13 -13.13
N GLY A 675 -13.43 -11.17 -12.64
CA GLY A 675 -12.56 -11.44 -11.50
C GLY A 675 -12.16 -10.21 -10.71
N SER A 676 -11.35 -10.45 -9.68
CA SER A 676 -11.00 -9.48 -8.64
C SER A 676 -10.05 -8.38 -9.13
N TRP A 677 -9.35 -8.57 -10.26
CA TRP A 677 -8.35 -7.63 -10.80
C TRP A 677 -8.89 -6.23 -11.14
N ASN A 678 -10.20 -6.06 -11.24
CA ASN A 678 -10.85 -4.76 -11.45
C ASN A 678 -11.89 -4.45 -10.35
N GLY A 679 -11.75 -5.07 -9.17
CA GLY A 679 -12.70 -4.93 -8.07
C GLY A 679 -14.08 -5.47 -8.39
N TRP A 680 -14.19 -6.48 -9.26
CA TRP A 680 -15.45 -7.05 -9.74
C TRP A 680 -16.37 -6.05 -10.48
N GLY A 681 -15.82 -4.92 -10.94
CA GLY A 681 -16.59 -3.73 -11.32
C GLY A 681 -16.82 -3.52 -12.83
N ALA A 682 -16.37 -4.41 -13.71
CA ALA A 682 -16.43 -4.19 -15.17
C ALA A 682 -16.87 -5.41 -15.97
N TRP A 683 -17.03 -5.23 -17.29
CA TRP A 683 -17.19 -6.34 -18.23
C TRP A 683 -15.94 -7.23 -18.19
N GLY A 684 -16.13 -8.53 -18.02
CA GLY A 684 -15.05 -9.51 -17.95
C GLY A 684 -14.30 -9.74 -19.25
N VAL A 685 -13.32 -10.63 -19.20
CA VAL A 685 -12.56 -11.08 -20.37
C VAL A 685 -13.48 -11.93 -21.24
N GLU A 686 -13.85 -11.44 -22.42
CA GLU A 686 -14.68 -12.19 -23.36
C GLU A 686 -13.86 -13.27 -24.07
N LEU A 687 -14.37 -14.50 -24.04
CA LEU A 687 -13.72 -15.68 -24.63
C LEU A 687 -14.31 -15.99 -26.00
N ALA A 688 -13.43 -16.30 -26.96
CA ALA A 688 -13.80 -16.67 -28.31
C ALA A 688 -13.87 -18.19 -28.49
N TYR A 689 -14.89 -18.69 -29.19
CA TYR A 689 -15.01 -20.13 -29.47
C TYR A 689 -13.98 -20.59 -30.51
N ASN A 690 -13.14 -21.55 -30.14
CA ASN A 690 -12.15 -22.19 -30.98
C ASN A 690 -12.73 -23.50 -31.58
N TRP A 691 -13.00 -23.47 -32.89
CA TRP A 691 -13.59 -24.58 -33.64
C TRP A 691 -12.70 -25.83 -33.76
N ASN A 692 -11.41 -25.73 -33.46
CA ASN A 692 -10.48 -26.87 -33.61
C ASN A 692 -10.49 -27.79 -32.39
N ASN A 693 -10.69 -27.25 -31.19
CA ASN A 693 -10.69 -27.99 -29.93
C ASN A 693 -12.03 -27.90 -29.18
N GLY A 694 -12.97 -27.07 -29.65
CA GLY A 694 -14.30 -26.93 -29.07
C GLY A 694 -14.36 -26.12 -27.78
N ARG A 695 -13.35 -25.29 -27.49
CA ARG A 695 -13.21 -24.52 -26.24
C ARG A 695 -13.38 -23.02 -26.45
N PHE A 696 -13.66 -22.31 -25.36
CA PHE A 696 -13.70 -20.84 -25.32
C PHE A 696 -12.37 -20.30 -24.79
N GLU A 697 -11.69 -19.47 -25.59
CA GLU A 697 -10.32 -19.02 -25.33
C GLU A 697 -10.19 -17.50 -25.30
N GLY A 698 -9.35 -16.98 -24.42
CA GLY A 698 -9.06 -15.55 -24.26
C GLY A 698 -7.87 -15.31 -23.36
N SER A 699 -7.42 -14.05 -23.24
CA SER A 699 -6.25 -13.69 -22.44
C SER A 699 -6.47 -12.45 -21.59
N LEU A 700 -5.78 -12.39 -20.46
CA LEU A 700 -5.76 -11.26 -19.54
C LEU A 700 -4.30 -10.93 -19.18
N SER A 701 -3.91 -9.65 -19.30
CA SER A 701 -2.58 -9.19 -18.90
C SER A 701 -2.62 -8.69 -17.46
N LEU A 702 -1.79 -9.27 -16.59
CA LEU A 702 -1.66 -8.93 -15.16
C LEU A 702 -0.18 -8.82 -14.78
N GLU A 703 0.11 -8.12 -13.70
CA GLU A 703 1.45 -8.12 -13.11
C GLU A 703 1.79 -9.53 -12.58
N GLU A 704 3.00 -10.01 -12.83
CA GLU A 704 3.48 -11.30 -12.38
C GLU A 704 3.42 -11.39 -10.84
N GLY A 705 2.94 -12.52 -10.32
CA GLY A 705 2.66 -12.68 -8.88
C GLY A 705 1.29 -12.16 -8.43
N THR A 706 0.53 -11.47 -9.29
CA THR A 706 -0.84 -11.04 -8.95
C THR A 706 -1.71 -12.26 -8.68
N SER A 707 -2.17 -12.40 -7.44
CA SER A 707 -3.19 -13.40 -7.07
C SER A 707 -4.58 -12.83 -7.34
N PHE A 708 -5.40 -13.56 -8.09
CA PHE A 708 -6.73 -13.11 -8.47
C PHE A 708 -7.76 -14.23 -8.34
N GLU A 709 -8.98 -13.83 -8.01
CA GLU A 709 -10.15 -14.69 -8.03
C GLU A 709 -10.98 -14.41 -9.28
N TYR A 710 -11.71 -15.41 -9.76
CA TYR A 710 -12.58 -15.25 -10.92
C TYR A 710 -13.75 -16.23 -10.96
N VAL A 711 -14.75 -15.88 -11.77
CA VAL A 711 -15.89 -16.72 -12.12
C VAL A 711 -16.08 -16.78 -13.63
N ILE A 712 -16.64 -17.90 -14.09
CA ILE A 712 -17.06 -18.07 -15.48
C ILE A 712 -18.51 -17.62 -15.57
N ALA A 713 -18.85 -16.75 -16.52
CA ALA A 713 -20.22 -16.29 -16.74
C ALA A 713 -20.64 -16.41 -18.21
N ALA A 714 -21.88 -16.81 -18.44
CA ALA A 714 -22.52 -16.74 -19.75
C ALA A 714 -23.51 -15.57 -19.79
N THR A 715 -23.37 -14.67 -20.76
CA THR A 715 -24.16 -13.42 -20.92
C THR A 715 -24.64 -13.26 -22.36
N GLY A 716 -25.72 -12.52 -22.59
CA GLY A 716 -26.25 -12.25 -23.92
C GLY A 716 -27.57 -11.47 -23.89
N GLU A 717 -28.44 -11.65 -24.89
CA GLU A 717 -29.71 -10.92 -24.94
C GLU A 717 -30.64 -11.30 -23.76
N ALA A 718 -30.52 -12.52 -23.24
CA ALA A 718 -31.33 -13.04 -22.13
C ALA A 718 -31.23 -12.21 -20.84
N ASP A 719 -30.05 -11.66 -20.56
CA ASP A 719 -29.77 -10.78 -19.40
C ASP A 719 -29.45 -9.33 -19.80
N GLY A 720 -29.63 -8.99 -21.07
CA GLY A 720 -29.38 -7.64 -21.59
C GLY A 720 -27.90 -7.27 -21.69
N TRP A 721 -27.03 -8.26 -21.92
CA TRP A 721 -25.58 -8.10 -21.96
C TRP A 721 -25.07 -7.47 -20.68
N SER A 722 -25.28 -8.14 -19.54
CA SER A 722 -24.84 -7.65 -18.24
C SER A 722 -23.38 -7.97 -17.92
N GLY A 723 -22.80 -8.98 -18.57
CA GLY A 723 -21.48 -9.52 -18.24
C GLY A 723 -21.52 -10.57 -17.13
N TRP A 724 -22.65 -10.73 -16.44
CA TRP A 724 -22.77 -11.62 -15.29
C TRP A 724 -23.75 -12.77 -15.51
N GLY A 725 -24.83 -12.53 -16.25
CA GLY A 725 -25.80 -13.53 -16.73
C GLY A 725 -25.95 -14.78 -15.86
N GLN A 726 -25.60 -15.94 -16.39
CA GLN A 726 -25.50 -17.19 -15.63
C GLN A 726 -24.06 -17.41 -15.18
N VAL A 727 -23.82 -17.30 -13.87
CA VAL A 727 -22.51 -17.56 -13.25
C VAL A 727 -22.35 -19.04 -12.96
N ILE A 728 -21.22 -19.61 -13.38
CA ILE A 728 -20.82 -21.00 -13.19
C ILE A 728 -19.66 -21.01 -12.18
N ASN A 729 -20.00 -21.26 -10.92
CA ASN A 729 -19.07 -21.22 -9.79
C ASN A 729 -18.15 -22.45 -9.76
N ALA A 730 -16.99 -22.29 -9.15
CA ALA A 730 -16.09 -23.40 -8.82
C ALA A 730 -16.75 -24.35 -7.82
N PRO A 731 -16.52 -25.68 -7.94
CA PRO A 731 -16.86 -26.61 -6.88
C PRO A 731 -15.94 -26.39 -5.68
N ALA A 732 -16.35 -26.87 -4.50
CA ALA A 732 -15.60 -26.67 -3.25
C ALA A 732 -14.14 -27.15 -3.31
N GLU A 733 -13.83 -28.12 -4.17
CA GLU A 733 -12.50 -28.71 -4.33
C GLU A 733 -11.46 -27.75 -4.95
N CYS A 734 -11.90 -26.75 -5.73
CA CYS A 734 -11.02 -25.70 -6.31
C CYS A 734 -11.60 -24.29 -6.12
N SER A 735 -12.51 -24.14 -5.17
CA SER A 735 -12.98 -22.83 -4.73
C SER A 735 -11.92 -22.20 -3.84
N SER A 736 -11.60 -20.94 -4.06
CA SER A 736 -10.68 -20.16 -3.21
C SER A 736 -11.15 -20.07 -1.76
N ASN A 737 -12.47 -20.01 -1.56
CA ASN A 737 -13.09 -20.01 -0.24
C ASN A 737 -14.31 -20.97 -0.20
N PRO A 738 -14.11 -22.28 0.03
CA PRO A 738 -15.18 -23.28 -0.06
C PRO A 738 -16.21 -23.20 1.09
N ASP A 739 -15.85 -22.53 2.19
CA ASP A 739 -16.71 -22.38 3.37
C ASP A 739 -17.61 -21.13 3.31
N ALA A 740 -17.30 -20.18 2.44
CA ALA A 740 -18.10 -18.97 2.24
C ALA A 740 -19.34 -19.23 1.35
N PRO A 741 -20.44 -18.50 1.56
CA PRO A 741 -21.60 -18.55 0.67
C PRO A 741 -21.28 -18.03 -0.75
N ILE A 742 -21.91 -18.62 -1.77
CA ILE A 742 -21.84 -18.13 -3.16
C ILE A 742 -22.33 -16.67 -3.22
N GLY A 743 -21.51 -15.79 -3.77
CA GLY A 743 -21.78 -14.35 -3.85
C GLY A 743 -21.32 -13.53 -2.64
N GLU A 744 -20.81 -14.18 -1.59
CA GLU A 744 -20.15 -13.56 -0.43
C GLU A 744 -18.67 -14.00 -0.36
N GLY A 745 -18.04 -14.22 -1.52
CA GLY A 745 -16.65 -14.69 -1.66
C GLY A 745 -16.49 -16.20 -1.81
N GLY A 746 -17.57 -16.99 -1.70
CA GLY A 746 -17.54 -18.43 -1.96
C GLY A 746 -17.79 -18.79 -3.43
N GLY A 747 -17.21 -19.91 -3.89
CA GLY A 747 -17.43 -20.45 -5.24
C GLY A 747 -16.62 -19.80 -6.36
N ASN A 748 -15.57 -19.04 -6.02
CA ASN A 748 -14.67 -18.43 -6.99
C ASN A 748 -13.49 -19.38 -7.30
N TYR A 749 -13.04 -19.42 -8.55
CA TYR A 749 -11.72 -19.98 -8.88
C TYR A 749 -10.64 -18.98 -8.47
N ALA A 750 -9.41 -19.44 -8.24
CA ALA A 750 -8.26 -18.57 -8.01
C ALA A 750 -7.03 -19.05 -8.77
N ALA A 751 -6.16 -18.09 -9.12
CA ALA A 751 -4.86 -18.34 -9.69
C ALA A 751 -3.91 -17.17 -9.38
N THR A 752 -2.61 -17.41 -9.55
CA THR A 752 -1.57 -16.38 -9.44
C THR A 752 -0.91 -16.22 -10.80
N ALA A 753 -0.93 -15.00 -11.33
CA ALA A 753 -0.38 -14.70 -12.65
C ALA A 753 1.11 -15.03 -12.70
N SER A 754 1.53 -15.79 -13.71
CA SER A 754 2.93 -16.15 -13.96
C SER A 754 3.18 -16.33 -15.46
N GLU A 755 4.43 -16.20 -15.90
CA GLU A 755 4.77 -16.37 -17.31
C GLU A 755 4.31 -17.74 -17.84
N GLY A 756 3.49 -17.73 -18.89
CA GLY A 756 2.99 -18.94 -19.54
C GLY A 756 1.83 -19.63 -18.82
N LEU A 757 1.21 -18.98 -17.82
CA LEU A 757 0.03 -19.53 -17.16
C LEU A 757 -1.13 -19.75 -18.14
N ALA A 758 -1.58 -21.00 -18.24
CA ALA A 758 -2.77 -21.40 -18.98
C ALA A 758 -3.77 -22.09 -18.04
N ILE A 759 -4.94 -21.47 -17.90
CA ILE A 759 -6.07 -21.98 -17.13
C ILE A 759 -6.96 -22.79 -18.09
N GLU A 760 -6.80 -24.11 -18.04
CA GLU A 760 -7.62 -25.06 -18.80
C GLU A 760 -8.63 -25.72 -17.85
N LEU A 761 -9.93 -25.44 -18.02
CA LEU A 761 -10.97 -25.93 -17.12
C LEU A 761 -12.23 -26.32 -17.87
N CYS A 762 -12.93 -27.32 -17.36
CA CYS A 762 -14.35 -27.54 -17.58
C CYS A 762 -15.12 -26.61 -16.65
N ALA A 763 -16.04 -25.83 -17.21
CA ALA A 763 -16.84 -24.92 -16.41
C ALA A 763 -17.59 -25.67 -15.30
N GLY A 764 -17.44 -25.23 -14.05
CA GLY A 764 -18.05 -25.85 -12.88
C GLY A 764 -17.31 -27.08 -12.35
N SER A 765 -16.06 -27.30 -12.77
CA SER A 765 -15.20 -28.41 -12.37
C SER A 765 -13.75 -27.94 -12.20
N CYS A 766 -12.93 -28.74 -11.52
CA CYS A 766 -11.48 -28.54 -11.43
C CYS A 766 -10.71 -29.28 -12.55
N GLU A 767 -11.42 -30.08 -13.35
CA GLU A 767 -10.85 -30.86 -14.45
C GLU A 767 -10.71 -30.02 -15.71
N ALA A 768 -9.69 -30.28 -16.53
CA ALA A 768 -9.48 -29.53 -17.76
C ALA A 768 -10.59 -29.76 -18.80
N THR A 769 -11.16 -30.96 -18.90
CA THR A 769 -12.18 -31.35 -19.90
C THR A 769 -13.49 -31.75 -19.23
N CYS A 770 -14.62 -31.38 -19.83
CA CYS A 770 -15.91 -31.78 -19.30
C CYS A 770 -16.20 -33.26 -19.59
N PRO A 771 -16.75 -34.02 -18.61
CA PRO A 771 -17.26 -35.35 -18.88
C PRO A 771 -18.46 -35.26 -19.83
N ILE A 772 -18.48 -36.13 -20.84
CA ILE A 772 -19.62 -36.27 -21.75
C ILE A 772 -20.53 -37.33 -21.15
N LEU A 773 -21.64 -36.87 -20.60
CA LEU A 773 -22.64 -37.70 -19.95
C LEU A 773 -23.51 -38.44 -20.99
N GLY A 774 -23.77 -39.73 -20.74
CA GLY A 774 -24.69 -40.54 -21.51
C GLY A 774 -24.46 -42.03 -21.31
N CYS A 775 -25.33 -42.89 -21.84
CA CYS A 775 -25.18 -44.32 -21.66
C CYS A 775 -23.88 -44.83 -22.29
N THR A 776 -22.97 -45.36 -21.46
CA THR A 776 -21.65 -45.86 -21.90
C THR A 776 -21.67 -47.35 -22.24
N ASP A 777 -22.77 -48.06 -21.98
CA ASP A 777 -22.90 -49.48 -22.26
C ASP A 777 -23.55 -49.72 -23.64
N PRO A 778 -22.80 -50.25 -24.64
CA PRO A 778 -23.33 -50.56 -25.96
C PRO A 778 -24.39 -51.68 -25.96
N ALA A 779 -24.63 -52.34 -24.83
CA ALA A 779 -25.72 -53.29 -24.65
C ALA A 779 -27.10 -52.63 -24.45
N TYR A 780 -27.18 -51.29 -24.43
CA TYR A 780 -28.43 -50.53 -24.27
C TYR A 780 -28.72 -49.66 -25.50
N ALA A 781 -30.00 -49.48 -25.82
CA ALA A 781 -30.45 -48.77 -27.01
C ALA A 781 -30.11 -47.26 -26.95
N GLU A 782 -29.94 -46.74 -25.74
CA GLU A 782 -29.55 -45.37 -25.46
C GLU A 782 -28.04 -45.13 -25.52
N PHE A 783 -27.22 -46.13 -25.89
CA PHE A 783 -25.76 -46.02 -25.97
C PHE A 783 -25.30 -44.80 -26.78
N ALA A 784 -24.47 -43.97 -26.17
CA ALA A 784 -23.90 -42.77 -26.77
C ALA A 784 -22.39 -42.95 -26.98
N LEU A 785 -21.96 -43.00 -28.25
CA LEU A 785 -20.55 -43.25 -28.59
C LEU A 785 -19.58 -42.18 -28.06
N ALA A 786 -20.07 -40.95 -27.86
CA ALA A 786 -19.26 -39.86 -27.32
C ALA A 786 -19.27 -39.81 -25.79
N ALA A 787 -20.16 -40.54 -25.11
CA ALA A 787 -20.23 -40.53 -23.65
C ALA A 787 -19.03 -41.24 -23.04
N ASN A 788 -18.40 -40.61 -22.06
CA ASN A 788 -17.31 -41.17 -21.27
C ASN A 788 -17.71 -41.42 -19.81
N GLU A 789 -18.87 -40.91 -19.38
CA GLU A 789 -19.46 -41.16 -18.07
C GLU A 789 -20.94 -41.53 -18.18
N ASP A 790 -21.34 -42.61 -17.49
CA ASP A 790 -22.73 -43.09 -17.47
C ASP A 790 -23.60 -42.20 -16.57
N ASP A 791 -24.61 -41.56 -17.16
CA ASP A 791 -25.59 -40.72 -16.46
C ASP A 791 -26.83 -41.50 -16.01
N GLY A 792 -26.84 -42.83 -16.19
CA GLY A 792 -27.97 -43.69 -15.89
C GLY A 792 -29.06 -43.69 -16.96
N SER A 793 -28.79 -43.11 -18.15
CA SER A 793 -29.68 -43.18 -19.31
C SER A 793 -29.77 -44.59 -19.93
N CYS A 794 -28.92 -45.54 -19.53
CA CYS A 794 -28.98 -46.95 -19.93
C CYS A 794 -30.26 -47.65 -19.40
N ALA A 795 -31.40 -47.42 -20.05
CA ALA A 795 -32.70 -47.89 -19.58
C ALA A 795 -33.19 -49.13 -20.36
N THR A 796 -32.96 -49.19 -21.67
CA THR A 796 -33.53 -50.21 -22.55
C THR A 796 -32.45 -51.15 -23.08
N PRO A 797 -32.34 -52.39 -22.60
CA PRO A 797 -31.40 -53.37 -23.16
C PRO A 797 -31.65 -53.57 -24.66
N VAL A 798 -30.58 -53.67 -25.44
CA VAL A 798 -30.65 -53.94 -26.87
C VAL A 798 -31.28 -55.30 -27.11
N ALA A 799 -32.39 -55.29 -27.84
CA ALA A 799 -33.04 -56.46 -28.37
C ALA A 799 -32.90 -56.44 -29.90
N TYR A 800 -32.03 -57.30 -30.41
CA TYR A 800 -31.74 -57.42 -31.83
C TYR A 800 -32.84 -58.21 -32.56
N GLY A 801 -33.35 -57.63 -33.65
CA GLY A 801 -34.34 -58.28 -34.51
C GLY A 801 -34.87 -57.29 -35.56
N CYS A 802 -35.83 -57.71 -36.36
CA CYS A 802 -36.40 -56.79 -37.34
C CYS A 802 -37.40 -55.84 -36.67
N ILE A 803 -37.11 -54.54 -36.67
CA ILE A 803 -37.96 -53.52 -36.02
C ILE A 803 -39.07 -52.96 -36.94
N TYR A 804 -39.07 -53.34 -38.22
CA TYR A 804 -40.02 -52.81 -39.19
C TYR A 804 -41.28 -53.69 -39.25
N GLU A 805 -42.44 -53.15 -38.86
CA GLU A 805 -43.72 -53.86 -38.87
C GLU A 805 -44.11 -54.48 -40.23
N ALA A 806 -43.55 -53.95 -41.31
CA ALA A 806 -43.79 -54.42 -42.68
C ALA A 806 -42.98 -55.68 -43.06
N ALA A 807 -42.02 -56.12 -42.24
CA ALA A 807 -41.23 -57.31 -42.51
C ALA A 807 -41.98 -58.59 -42.09
N ASP A 808 -41.83 -59.65 -42.87
CA ASP A 808 -42.36 -60.99 -42.57
C ASP A 808 -41.83 -61.56 -41.24
N ASN A 809 -40.64 -61.14 -40.83
CA ASN A 809 -40.01 -61.50 -39.57
C ASN A 809 -39.90 -60.32 -38.58
N TYR A 810 -40.81 -59.34 -38.68
CA TYR A 810 -40.95 -58.29 -37.67
C TYR A 810 -41.01 -58.90 -36.25
N ASP A 811 -40.19 -58.38 -35.35
CA ASP A 811 -40.18 -58.73 -33.94
C ASP A 811 -40.53 -57.50 -33.10
N ALA A 812 -41.74 -57.51 -32.53
CA ALA A 812 -42.22 -56.43 -31.68
C ALA A 812 -41.45 -56.29 -30.35
N ALA A 813 -40.60 -57.26 -30.00
CA ALA A 813 -39.68 -57.16 -28.86
C ALA A 813 -38.31 -56.59 -29.24
N ALA A 814 -37.99 -56.47 -30.54
CA ALA A 814 -36.75 -55.88 -31.01
C ALA A 814 -36.83 -54.35 -30.96
N ASN A 815 -35.74 -53.71 -30.50
CA ASN A 815 -35.57 -52.27 -30.51
C ASN A 815 -34.39 -51.80 -31.36
N THR A 816 -33.56 -52.75 -31.83
CA THR A 816 -32.36 -52.47 -32.63
C THR A 816 -32.35 -53.39 -33.83
N ASP A 817 -32.34 -52.82 -35.04
CA ASP A 817 -32.26 -53.60 -36.27
C ASP A 817 -30.89 -54.28 -36.39
N ASN A 818 -30.88 -55.59 -36.61
CA ASN A 818 -29.67 -56.37 -36.84
C ASN A 818 -29.48 -56.74 -38.33
N GLY A 819 -30.27 -56.14 -39.23
CA GLY A 819 -30.24 -56.41 -40.66
C GLY A 819 -30.86 -57.77 -41.03
N SER A 820 -31.59 -58.40 -40.12
CA SER A 820 -32.23 -59.70 -40.38
C SER A 820 -33.60 -59.59 -41.06
N CYS A 821 -34.12 -58.39 -41.30
CA CYS A 821 -35.44 -58.17 -41.88
C CYS A 821 -35.63 -58.89 -43.23
N ILE A 822 -36.68 -59.71 -43.31
CA ILE A 822 -37.15 -60.41 -44.49
C ILE A 822 -38.48 -59.78 -44.84
N PHE A 823 -38.58 -59.22 -46.04
CA PHE A 823 -39.84 -58.74 -46.59
C PHE A 823 -40.26 -59.77 -47.65
N ALA A 824 -41.53 -60.18 -47.67
CA ALA A 824 -42.02 -61.10 -48.70
C ALA A 824 -41.72 -60.49 -50.08
N GLU A 825 -41.11 -61.28 -50.97
CA GLU A 825 -41.07 -60.98 -52.41
C GLU A 825 -42.51 -61.05 -52.96
N ASP A 826 -43.27 -59.98 -52.76
CA ASP A 826 -44.09 -59.34 -53.79
C ASP A 826 -44.64 -58.01 -53.25
N ASP A 827 -44.36 -56.94 -54.00
CA ASP A 827 -44.65 -55.51 -53.80
C ASP A 827 -43.64 -54.70 -52.96
N CYS A 828 -42.46 -54.42 -53.53
CA CYS A 828 -41.68 -53.21 -53.21
C CYS A 828 -42.36 -52.00 -53.86
N PRO A 829 -43.18 -51.20 -53.15
CA PRO A 829 -43.96 -50.13 -53.78
C PRO A 829 -43.08 -48.96 -54.25
N GLY A 830 -41.83 -48.93 -53.77
CA GLY A 830 -40.80 -47.98 -54.13
C GLY A 830 -39.88 -48.43 -55.27
N ASP A 831 -40.04 -49.66 -55.80
CA ASP A 831 -39.39 -50.09 -57.04
C ASP A 831 -40.25 -49.58 -58.20
N LEU A 832 -39.95 -48.36 -58.64
CA LEU A 832 -40.75 -47.64 -59.62
C LEU A 832 -40.37 -48.02 -61.05
N ASP A 833 -39.18 -48.59 -61.26
CA ASP A 833 -38.74 -49.05 -62.57
C ASP A 833 -38.84 -50.57 -62.79
N GLY A 834 -39.19 -51.32 -61.75
CA GLY A 834 -39.56 -52.73 -61.76
C GLY A 834 -38.37 -53.68 -61.89
N ASP A 835 -37.19 -53.25 -61.45
CA ASP A 835 -35.95 -54.04 -61.55
C ASP A 835 -35.70 -54.99 -60.37
N GLY A 836 -36.58 -54.95 -59.37
CA GLY A 836 -36.53 -55.78 -58.16
C GLY A 836 -35.69 -55.16 -57.03
N LEU A 837 -35.25 -53.91 -57.15
CA LEU A 837 -34.52 -53.17 -56.12
C LEU A 837 -35.18 -51.79 -55.88
N VAL A 838 -35.12 -51.31 -54.64
CA VAL A 838 -35.41 -49.90 -54.34
C VAL A 838 -34.07 -49.17 -54.22
N ALA A 839 -33.68 -48.47 -55.27
CA ALA A 839 -32.37 -47.82 -55.37
C ALA A 839 -32.48 -46.35 -55.80
N THR A 840 -31.33 -45.68 -55.92
CA THR A 840 -31.28 -44.28 -56.37
C THR A 840 -32.02 -44.03 -57.69
N PRO A 841 -32.04 -44.94 -58.69
CA PRO A 841 -32.85 -44.80 -59.90
C PRO A 841 -34.35 -44.64 -59.63
N ASP A 842 -34.93 -45.38 -58.68
CA ASP A 842 -36.34 -45.26 -58.31
C ASP A 842 -36.67 -43.92 -57.68
N LEU A 843 -35.81 -43.47 -56.77
CA LEU A 843 -35.96 -42.14 -56.15
C LEU A 843 -35.90 -41.03 -57.20
N LEU A 844 -35.01 -41.15 -58.19
CA LEU A 844 -34.94 -40.22 -59.32
C LEU A 844 -36.17 -40.31 -60.22
N SER A 845 -36.71 -41.51 -60.45
CA SER A 845 -37.96 -41.73 -61.17
C SER A 845 -39.14 -41.06 -60.48
N PHE A 846 -39.26 -41.20 -59.15
CA PHE A 846 -40.29 -40.52 -58.36
C PHE A 846 -40.15 -38.99 -58.45
N LEU A 847 -38.96 -38.46 -58.16
CA LEU A 847 -38.71 -37.02 -58.16
C LEU A 847 -38.92 -36.38 -59.53
N SER A 848 -38.78 -37.14 -60.62
CA SER A 848 -39.03 -36.65 -61.98
C SER A 848 -40.50 -36.34 -62.27
N VAL A 849 -41.43 -37.00 -61.57
CA VAL A 849 -42.88 -36.84 -61.75
C VAL A 849 -43.57 -36.18 -60.55
N PHE A 850 -42.85 -36.03 -59.44
CA PHE A 850 -43.32 -35.39 -58.22
C PHE A 850 -43.79 -33.95 -58.49
N GLY A 851 -45.06 -33.66 -58.20
CA GLY A 851 -45.68 -32.35 -58.44
C GLY A 851 -46.36 -32.19 -59.81
N THR A 852 -46.38 -33.23 -60.65
CA THR A 852 -47.21 -33.22 -61.86
C THR A 852 -48.69 -33.44 -61.53
N THR A 853 -49.58 -32.70 -62.19
CA THR A 853 -51.04 -32.83 -62.02
C THR A 853 -51.60 -33.89 -62.98
N CYS A 854 -52.26 -34.93 -62.45
CA CYS A 854 -53.00 -35.89 -63.27
C CYS A 854 -54.24 -35.21 -63.91
N GLY A 855 -54.37 -35.28 -65.23
CA GLY A 855 -55.61 -34.88 -65.93
C GLY A 855 -56.74 -35.88 -65.67
N GLU A 856 -57.97 -35.37 -65.51
CA GLU A 856 -59.20 -36.05 -65.03
C GLU A 856 -59.38 -37.53 -65.38
#